data_AF-A0A6B9VHH6-F1
#
_entry.id   AF-A0A6B9VHH6-F1
#
_cell.length_a   1.000
_cell.length_b   1.000
_cell.length_c   1.000
_cell.angle_alpha   90.00
_cell.angle_beta   90.00
_cell.angle_gamma   90.00
#
_symmetry.space_group_name_H-M   'P 1'
#
loop_
_entity.id
_entity.type
_entity.pdbx_description
1 polymer ?
#
loop_
_entity_poly.entity_id
_entity_poly.type
_entity_poly.pdbx_seq_one_letter_code
_entity_poly.pdbx_strand_id
1 'polypeptide(L)'
;MGTPNGDVRKKKEEEEEAAKLMEQEYQDKKEEEEEEEEDLNAVWRFRISEPLRERLKGKGIESLFPIQAITFDTILDGSDLVGRARTGQGKTLAFVLPILESLTNGIAKASRKTGYRRPPSVLVLLPTRELASQVHSDFELYGGAVGLTSCCLYGGAPYQSQEIKLKRGVDIVVGTPGRIKDHIERENIDLSQLRFRVLDEADEMLRMGFVEDVELILGKVENISKVQTLLFSATLPDWVKHIAAKFLKPDKKTADLVGNTKMKASTNVRHIVLPCTTSARSRLIPDIIRCYSSGGRTIIFTETKESASQLAGFLPGARALHGDIQQAQREVTLSGFRSGKFMTLVATNVAARGLDINDVQLIIQCEPPRDVEAYIHRSGRTGRAGNSGVAVMLYDPRRSSISKIERESGVKFEHISAPQPHDIAKAIGREAAEMINQVSDSVIPAFKSTAEELLKNSGLSVVELLAKALAKAVGYTEMKKRSLLTSMENHVTLLLEIGKPIFTATFAYGVLRRFLAEEKVEAVKGLTLTAEGSGVVFDVPAEDLDTYLAGKDKASSVRLEVLTALPRLQEKDQSRGGRFGSGGPRRGGFGDRSVGSRFLGGRGGSGRNVRFSSDRFSNNGGIGRGRGIRSGKRW
;
A
#
# COMPACT_ATOMS: atom_id res chain seq x y z
N MET A 1 -65.63 43.17 37.98
CA MET A 1 -65.73 42.71 36.58
C MET A 1 -64.33 42.24 36.18
N GLY A 2 -64.11 40.92 36.16
CA GLY A 2 -62.81 40.33 35.81
C GLY A 2 -62.65 40.26 34.30
N THR A 3 -61.55 40.82 33.79
CA THR A 3 -61.25 40.87 32.35
C THR A 3 -60.63 39.56 31.83
N PRO A 4 -61.02 39.08 30.64
CA PRO A 4 -60.65 37.79 30.07
C PRO A 4 -59.34 37.89 29.29
N ASN A 5 -58.18 37.73 29.94
CA ASN A 5 -56.88 37.82 29.26
C ASN A 5 -55.97 36.59 29.45
N GLY A 6 -56.42 35.56 30.19
CA GLY A 6 -55.67 34.31 30.38
C GLY A 6 -55.89 33.28 29.28
N ASP A 7 -57.12 33.20 28.74
CA ASP A 7 -57.52 32.14 27.80
C ASP A 7 -56.97 32.35 26.38
N VAL A 8 -56.74 33.60 25.98
CA VAL A 8 -56.23 33.95 24.65
C VAL A 8 -54.72 33.67 24.53
N ARG A 9 -53.97 33.78 25.63
CA ARG A 9 -52.52 33.48 25.64
C ARG A 9 -52.26 31.98 25.58
N LYS A 10 -53.02 31.18 26.33
CA LYS A 10 -52.89 29.71 26.31
C LYS A 10 -53.21 29.11 24.94
N LYS A 11 -54.29 29.59 24.29
CA LYS A 11 -54.62 29.16 22.92
C LYS A 11 -53.54 29.51 21.89
N LYS A 12 -52.90 30.67 22.04
CA LYS A 12 -51.80 31.07 21.14
C LYS A 12 -50.56 30.21 21.32
N GLU A 13 -50.22 29.86 22.57
CA GLU A 13 -49.08 28.98 22.85
C GLU A 13 -49.33 27.56 22.33
N GLU A 14 -50.55 27.03 22.49
CA GLU A 14 -50.93 25.71 21.96
C GLU A 14 -50.97 25.68 20.42
N GLU A 15 -51.44 26.76 19.76
CA GLU A 15 -51.38 26.88 18.29
C GLU A 15 -49.95 27.00 17.76
N GLU A 16 -49.07 27.68 18.49
CA GLU A 16 -47.66 27.84 18.10
C GLU A 16 -46.84 26.56 18.31
N GLU A 17 -47.18 25.76 19.32
CA GLU A 17 -46.57 24.45 19.55
C GLU A 17 -47.07 23.40 18.53
N ALA A 18 -48.36 23.42 18.19
CA ALA A 18 -48.92 22.58 17.13
C ALA A 18 -48.34 22.93 15.74
N ALA A 19 -48.12 24.22 15.46
CA ALA A 19 -47.49 24.66 14.23
C ALA A 19 -46.03 24.19 14.12
N LYS A 20 -45.27 24.24 15.23
CA LYS A 20 -43.89 23.73 15.28
C LYS A 20 -43.82 22.22 15.08
N LEU A 21 -44.73 21.46 15.68
CA LEU A 21 -44.82 20.01 15.49
C LEU A 21 -45.17 19.63 14.04
N MET A 22 -46.10 20.34 13.40
CA MET A 22 -46.41 20.14 11.98
C MET A 22 -45.24 20.52 11.07
N GLU A 23 -44.51 21.59 11.41
CA GLU A 23 -43.34 22.02 10.65
C GLU A 23 -42.16 21.05 10.82
N GLN A 24 -42.01 20.44 11.99
CA GLN A 24 -41.08 19.34 12.24
C GLN A 24 -41.48 18.07 11.51
N GLU A 25 -42.74 17.63 11.57
CA GLU A 25 -43.22 16.48 10.81
C GLU A 25 -43.12 16.68 9.29
N TYR A 26 -43.25 17.92 8.81
CA TYR A 26 -43.06 18.26 7.41
C TYR A 26 -41.58 18.30 7.02
N GLN A 27 -40.70 18.77 7.90
CA GLN A 27 -39.24 18.70 7.71
C GLN A 27 -38.75 17.26 7.74
N ASP A 28 -39.19 16.45 8.70
CA ASP A 28 -38.83 15.03 8.83
C ASP A 28 -39.33 14.22 7.62
N LYS A 29 -40.57 14.46 7.16
CA LYS A 29 -41.07 13.85 5.91
C LYS A 29 -40.33 14.31 4.68
N LYS A 30 -39.89 15.58 4.65
CA LYS A 30 -39.13 16.12 3.53
C LYS A 30 -37.68 15.63 3.56
N GLU A 31 -37.10 15.38 4.72
CA GLU A 31 -35.80 14.71 4.88
C GLU A 31 -35.91 13.22 4.53
N GLU A 32 -37.00 12.53 4.89
CA GLU A 32 -37.29 11.16 4.43
C GLU A 32 -37.54 11.10 2.90
N GLU A 33 -38.27 12.07 2.32
CA GLU A 33 -38.49 12.18 0.87
C GLU A 33 -37.25 12.67 0.09
N GLU A 34 -36.36 13.45 0.71
CA GLU A 34 -35.06 13.86 0.15
C GLU A 34 -33.98 12.75 0.31
N GLU A 35 -34.04 11.89 1.34
CA GLU A 35 -33.25 10.65 1.41
C GLU A 35 -33.75 9.57 0.43
N GLU A 36 -35.04 9.59 0.09
CA GLU A 36 -35.63 8.87 -1.06
C GLU A 36 -35.43 9.58 -2.41
N GLU A 37 -34.50 10.55 -2.53
CA GLU A 37 -33.92 10.88 -3.84
C GLU A 37 -33.29 9.61 -4.41
N GLU A 38 -34.06 8.91 -5.25
CA GLU A 38 -33.78 7.62 -5.87
C GLU A 38 -32.28 7.33 -6.02
N ASP A 39 -31.71 6.47 -5.17
CA ASP A 39 -30.34 5.99 -5.40
C ASP A 39 -30.29 5.31 -6.78
N LEU A 40 -29.79 6.05 -7.76
CA LEU A 40 -29.71 5.65 -9.15
C LEU A 40 -28.86 4.39 -9.33
N ASN A 41 -28.02 4.07 -8.33
CA ASN A 41 -27.17 2.89 -8.32
C ASN A 41 -27.75 1.74 -7.47
N ALA A 42 -28.95 1.88 -6.90
CA ALA A 42 -29.57 0.82 -6.11
C ALA A 42 -29.69 -0.49 -6.91
N VAL A 43 -29.32 -1.61 -6.28
CA VAL A 43 -29.21 -2.93 -6.92
C VAL A 43 -30.51 -3.36 -7.61
N TRP A 44 -31.67 -2.95 -7.08
CA TRP A 44 -32.98 -3.31 -7.62
C TRP A 44 -33.29 -2.69 -8.99
N ARG A 45 -32.61 -1.59 -9.38
CA ARG A 45 -32.75 -0.92 -10.68
C ARG A 45 -32.07 -1.68 -11.83
N PHE A 46 -31.15 -2.60 -11.51
CA PHE A 46 -30.39 -3.35 -12.49
C PHE A 46 -31.01 -4.72 -12.79
N ARG A 47 -30.72 -5.25 -13.98
CA ARG A 47 -31.15 -6.59 -14.45
C ARG A 47 -30.38 -7.71 -13.74
N ILE A 48 -30.48 -7.74 -12.41
CA ILE A 48 -29.89 -8.72 -11.49
C ILE A 48 -31.03 -9.61 -10.99
N SER A 49 -30.85 -10.91 -11.08
CA SER A 49 -31.79 -11.94 -10.63
C SER A 49 -31.89 -12.02 -9.11
N GLU A 50 -33.04 -12.47 -8.62
CA GLU A 50 -33.34 -12.54 -7.18
C GLU A 50 -32.27 -13.32 -6.37
N PRO A 51 -31.78 -14.50 -6.82
CA PRO A 51 -30.73 -15.22 -6.08
C PRO A 51 -29.43 -14.42 -5.92
N LEU A 52 -29.07 -13.56 -6.88
CA LEU A 52 -27.90 -12.70 -6.76
C LEU A 52 -28.18 -11.48 -5.88
N ARG A 53 -29.39 -10.89 -5.96
CA ARG A 53 -29.81 -9.78 -5.09
C ARG A 53 -29.77 -10.18 -3.61
N GLU A 54 -30.27 -11.36 -3.27
CA GLU A 54 -30.20 -11.90 -1.90
C GLU A 54 -28.74 -12.04 -1.41
N ARG A 55 -27.82 -12.49 -2.26
CA ARG A 55 -26.40 -12.62 -1.90
C ARG A 55 -25.72 -11.27 -1.72
N LEU A 56 -26.05 -10.29 -2.56
CA LEU A 56 -25.57 -8.91 -2.42
C LEU A 56 -26.09 -8.29 -1.12
N LYS A 57 -27.38 -8.44 -0.82
CA LYS A 57 -27.99 -7.99 0.44
C LYS A 57 -27.33 -8.64 1.66
N GLY A 58 -27.08 -9.96 1.60
CA GLY A 58 -26.35 -10.68 2.66
C GLY A 58 -24.89 -10.22 2.86
N LYS A 59 -24.32 -9.49 1.89
CA LYS A 59 -23.01 -8.82 1.99
C LYS A 59 -23.11 -7.34 2.36
N GLY A 60 -24.31 -6.82 2.60
CA GLY A 60 -24.56 -5.40 2.87
C GLY A 60 -24.38 -4.51 1.63
N ILE A 61 -24.52 -5.08 0.42
CA ILE A 61 -24.42 -4.33 -0.84
C ILE A 61 -25.84 -3.99 -1.30
N GLU A 62 -26.27 -2.78 -1.01
CA GLU A 62 -27.59 -2.25 -1.40
C GLU A 62 -27.52 -1.45 -2.71
N SER A 63 -26.35 -0.88 -3.00
CA SER A 63 -26.09 -0.04 -4.17
C SER A 63 -24.76 -0.35 -4.83
N LEU A 64 -24.75 -0.27 -6.16
CA LEU A 64 -23.59 -0.53 -6.99
C LEU A 64 -22.62 0.66 -6.98
N PHE A 65 -21.32 0.38 -7.07
CA PHE A 65 -20.33 1.43 -7.33
C PHE A 65 -20.53 2.03 -8.73
N PRO A 66 -20.14 3.30 -8.97
CA PRO A 66 -20.32 3.94 -10.26
C PRO A 66 -19.78 3.14 -11.47
N ILE A 67 -18.65 2.45 -11.31
CA ILE A 67 -18.10 1.62 -12.40
C ILE A 67 -18.97 0.42 -12.68
N GLN A 68 -19.57 -0.17 -11.64
CA GLN A 68 -20.46 -1.32 -11.77
C GLN A 68 -21.73 -0.87 -12.49
N ALA A 69 -22.36 0.21 -12.03
CA ALA A 69 -23.57 0.77 -12.64
C ALA A 69 -23.39 1.10 -14.14
N ILE A 70 -22.36 1.88 -14.50
CA ILE A 70 -22.13 2.34 -15.88
C ILE A 70 -21.82 1.18 -16.84
N THR A 71 -21.20 0.11 -16.34
CA THR A 71 -20.75 -1.01 -17.17
C THR A 71 -21.74 -2.17 -17.22
N PHE A 72 -22.66 -2.28 -16.25
CA PHE A 72 -23.49 -3.45 -16.05
C PHE A 72 -24.25 -3.86 -17.33
N ASP A 73 -25.08 -2.96 -17.84
CA ASP A 73 -25.91 -3.23 -19.02
C ASP A 73 -25.07 -3.42 -20.29
N THR A 74 -24.01 -2.63 -20.44
CA THR A 74 -23.08 -2.75 -21.57
C THR A 74 -22.47 -4.16 -21.64
N ILE A 75 -22.07 -4.71 -20.49
CA ILE A 75 -21.52 -6.06 -20.42
C ILE A 75 -22.61 -7.10 -20.64
N LEU A 76 -23.76 -6.95 -19.98
CA LEU A 76 -24.88 -7.90 -20.09
C LEU A 76 -25.39 -8.03 -21.54
N ASP A 77 -25.40 -6.92 -22.29
CA ASP A 77 -25.87 -6.86 -23.68
C ASP A 77 -24.82 -7.34 -24.71
N GLY A 78 -23.64 -7.78 -24.26
CA GLY A 78 -22.67 -8.48 -25.11
C GLY A 78 -21.59 -7.59 -25.76
N SER A 79 -21.49 -6.32 -25.36
CA SER A 79 -20.46 -5.40 -25.89
C SER A 79 -19.10 -5.61 -25.25
N ASP A 80 -18.03 -5.63 -26.04
CA ASP A 80 -16.66 -5.56 -25.51
C ASP A 80 -16.45 -4.25 -24.75
N LEU A 81 -15.63 -4.28 -23.70
CA LEU A 81 -15.45 -3.14 -22.80
C LEU A 81 -13.99 -2.93 -22.42
N VAL A 82 -13.56 -1.66 -22.44
CA VAL A 82 -12.38 -1.19 -21.71
C VAL A 82 -12.86 -0.36 -20.51
N GLY A 83 -12.71 -0.92 -19.31
CA GLY A 83 -13.05 -0.29 -18.04
C GLY A 83 -11.81 0.31 -17.36
N ARG A 84 -11.77 1.63 -17.23
CA ARG A 84 -10.72 2.36 -16.52
C ARG A 84 -11.24 2.89 -15.19
N ALA A 85 -10.79 2.24 -14.11
CA ALA A 85 -11.15 2.61 -12.75
C ALA A 85 -10.01 2.30 -11.77
N ARG A 86 -9.95 3.04 -10.66
CA ARG A 86 -8.91 2.86 -9.62
C ARG A 86 -9.18 1.62 -8.78
N THR A 87 -8.15 1.13 -8.10
CA THR A 87 -8.32 0.11 -7.05
C THR A 87 -9.30 0.60 -5.98
N GLY A 88 -10.14 -0.31 -5.47
CA GLY A 88 -11.13 0.02 -4.44
C GLY A 88 -12.45 0.60 -4.94
N GLN A 89 -12.66 0.75 -6.25
CA GLN A 89 -13.94 1.21 -6.83
C GLN A 89 -14.90 0.06 -7.20
N GLY A 90 -14.69 -1.15 -6.68
CA GLY A 90 -15.60 -2.28 -6.94
C GLY A 90 -15.51 -2.90 -8.35
N LYS A 91 -14.38 -2.76 -9.06
CA LYS A 91 -14.16 -3.32 -10.41
C LYS A 91 -14.51 -4.81 -10.55
N THR A 92 -14.29 -5.61 -9.51
CA THR A 92 -14.55 -7.06 -9.55
C THR A 92 -16.02 -7.38 -9.85
N LEU A 93 -16.95 -6.82 -9.07
CA LEU A 93 -18.37 -7.07 -9.30
C LEU A 93 -18.90 -6.44 -10.61
N ALA A 94 -18.17 -5.46 -11.16
CA ALA A 94 -18.53 -4.82 -12.42
C ALA A 94 -18.52 -5.82 -13.59
N PHE A 95 -17.65 -6.85 -13.55
CA PHE A 95 -17.70 -7.94 -14.53
C PHE A 95 -18.33 -9.21 -13.98
N VAL A 96 -18.19 -9.53 -12.68
CA VAL A 96 -18.75 -10.78 -12.12
C VAL A 96 -20.26 -10.84 -12.30
N LEU A 97 -21.00 -9.81 -11.88
CA LEU A 97 -22.46 -9.83 -11.89
C LEU A 97 -23.05 -9.97 -13.30
N PRO A 98 -22.72 -9.10 -14.28
CA PRO A 98 -23.30 -9.22 -15.62
C PRO A 98 -22.87 -10.48 -16.37
N ILE A 99 -21.68 -11.05 -16.09
CA ILE A 99 -21.27 -12.35 -16.65
C ILE A 99 -22.17 -13.47 -16.12
N LEU A 100 -22.41 -13.52 -14.81
CA LEU A 100 -23.28 -14.54 -14.20
C LEU A 100 -24.71 -14.43 -14.73
N GLU A 101 -25.24 -13.22 -14.85
CA GLU A 101 -26.55 -12.97 -15.43
C GLU A 101 -26.62 -13.39 -16.90
N SER A 102 -25.60 -13.07 -17.70
CA SER A 102 -25.60 -13.46 -19.11
C SER A 102 -25.59 -14.98 -19.32
N LEU A 103 -24.89 -15.72 -18.45
CA LEU A 103 -24.84 -17.19 -18.49
C LEU A 103 -26.12 -17.89 -18.02
N THR A 104 -26.97 -17.22 -17.25
CA THR A 104 -28.12 -17.85 -16.57
C THR A 104 -29.46 -17.33 -17.08
N ASN A 105 -29.52 -16.04 -17.39
CA ASN A 105 -30.71 -15.31 -17.79
C ASN A 105 -30.55 -14.55 -19.12
N GLY A 106 -29.33 -14.33 -19.59
CA GLY A 106 -29.04 -13.57 -20.81
C GLY A 106 -28.65 -14.41 -22.03
N ILE A 107 -27.96 -13.74 -22.95
CA ILE A 107 -27.67 -14.20 -24.31
C ILE A 107 -26.78 -15.46 -24.32
N ALA A 108 -25.96 -15.66 -23.29
CA ALA A 108 -25.05 -16.79 -23.20
C ALA A 108 -25.70 -18.07 -22.63
N LYS A 109 -26.93 -18.02 -22.11
CA LYS A 109 -27.63 -19.16 -21.49
C LYS A 109 -27.68 -20.41 -22.36
N ALA A 110 -28.04 -20.26 -23.64
CA ALA A 110 -28.14 -21.38 -24.57
C ALA A 110 -26.80 -22.08 -24.86
N SER A 111 -25.68 -21.43 -24.54
CA SER A 111 -24.34 -22.00 -24.73
C SER A 111 -23.85 -22.83 -23.54
N ARG A 112 -24.61 -22.85 -22.44
CA ARG A 112 -24.26 -23.59 -21.22
C ARG A 112 -24.40 -25.09 -21.46
N LYS A 113 -23.28 -25.81 -21.43
CA LYS A 113 -23.23 -27.28 -21.48
C LYS A 113 -23.12 -27.84 -20.08
N THR A 114 -23.70 -29.00 -19.80
CA THR A 114 -23.51 -29.74 -18.54
C THR A 114 -22.80 -31.06 -18.82
N GLY A 115 -21.99 -31.55 -17.88
CA GLY A 115 -21.33 -32.85 -17.99
C GLY A 115 -19.83 -32.82 -17.68
N TYR A 116 -19.24 -34.02 -17.65
CA TYR A 116 -17.84 -34.25 -17.33
C TYR A 116 -16.92 -33.72 -18.44
N ARG A 117 -15.77 -33.15 -18.06
CA ARG A 117 -14.75 -32.59 -18.98
C ARG A 117 -15.27 -31.52 -19.95
N ARG A 118 -16.36 -30.83 -19.61
CA ARG A 118 -16.88 -29.74 -20.45
C ARG A 118 -15.92 -28.54 -20.48
N PRO A 119 -15.77 -27.86 -21.63
CA PRO A 119 -14.98 -26.63 -21.72
C PRO A 119 -15.62 -25.46 -20.94
N PRO A 120 -14.83 -24.59 -20.29
CA PRO A 120 -15.33 -23.40 -19.62
C PRO A 120 -15.92 -22.36 -20.59
N SER A 121 -16.90 -21.60 -20.09
CA SER A 121 -17.50 -20.45 -20.80
C SER A 121 -16.85 -19.12 -20.43
N VAL A 122 -16.16 -19.04 -19.28
CA VAL A 122 -15.52 -17.81 -18.80
C VAL A 122 -14.06 -18.07 -18.45
N LEU A 123 -13.20 -17.15 -18.88
CA LEU A 123 -11.78 -17.10 -18.52
C LEU A 123 -11.44 -15.73 -17.92
N VAL A 124 -10.87 -15.71 -16.73
CA VAL A 124 -10.44 -14.47 -16.05
C VAL A 124 -8.95 -14.53 -15.77
N LEU A 125 -8.19 -13.61 -16.37
CA LEU A 125 -6.74 -13.47 -16.20
C LEU A 125 -6.43 -12.37 -15.19
N LEU A 126 -5.66 -12.72 -14.17
CA LEU A 126 -5.30 -11.84 -13.05
C LEU A 126 -3.79 -11.92 -12.78
N PRO A 127 -3.12 -10.80 -12.44
CA PRO A 127 -1.66 -10.76 -12.28
C PRO A 127 -1.14 -11.55 -11.08
N THR A 128 -1.91 -11.67 -9.99
CA THR A 128 -1.43 -12.28 -8.74
C THR A 128 -2.33 -13.43 -8.28
N ARG A 129 -1.74 -14.33 -7.49
CA ARG A 129 -2.43 -15.50 -6.92
C ARG A 129 -3.51 -15.06 -5.93
N GLU A 130 -3.18 -14.04 -5.15
CA GLU A 130 -4.05 -13.44 -4.15
C GLU A 130 -5.29 -12.83 -4.79
N LEU A 131 -5.11 -12.07 -5.88
CA LEU A 131 -6.24 -11.52 -6.63
C LEU A 131 -7.06 -12.62 -7.30
N ALA A 132 -6.40 -13.63 -7.88
CA ALA A 132 -7.08 -14.79 -8.47
C ALA A 132 -7.94 -15.55 -7.46
N SER A 133 -7.42 -15.80 -6.25
CA SER A 133 -8.17 -16.44 -5.17
C SER A 133 -9.35 -15.59 -4.70
N GLN A 134 -9.17 -14.27 -4.62
CA GLN A 134 -10.24 -13.36 -4.24
C GLN A 134 -11.38 -13.34 -5.27
N VAL A 135 -11.05 -13.07 -6.55
CA VAL A 135 -12.05 -13.04 -7.62
C VAL A 135 -12.73 -14.40 -7.78
N HIS A 136 -11.99 -15.50 -7.60
CA HIS A 136 -12.58 -16.83 -7.53
C HIS A 136 -13.59 -16.98 -6.39
N SER A 137 -13.32 -16.41 -5.21
CA SER A 137 -14.23 -16.47 -4.07
C SER A 137 -15.53 -15.70 -4.34
N ASP A 138 -15.46 -14.59 -5.09
CA ASP A 138 -16.65 -13.87 -5.56
C ASP A 138 -17.45 -14.73 -6.55
N PHE A 139 -16.79 -15.34 -7.54
CA PHE A 139 -17.47 -16.27 -8.45
C PHE A 139 -18.06 -17.49 -7.75
N GLU A 140 -17.40 -18.02 -6.71
CA GLU A 140 -17.90 -19.15 -5.94
C GLU A 140 -19.14 -18.74 -5.12
N LEU A 141 -19.13 -17.57 -4.49
CA LEU A 141 -20.25 -17.04 -3.71
C LEU A 141 -21.46 -16.72 -4.59
N TYR A 142 -21.27 -15.87 -5.60
CA TYR A 142 -22.37 -15.39 -6.44
C TYR A 142 -22.75 -16.42 -7.50
N GLY A 143 -21.77 -17.04 -8.16
CA GLY A 143 -22.02 -18.09 -9.15
C GLY A 143 -22.64 -19.35 -8.56
N GLY A 144 -22.27 -19.72 -7.32
CA GLY A 144 -22.90 -20.84 -6.61
C GLY A 144 -24.40 -20.64 -6.38
N ALA A 145 -24.84 -19.40 -6.13
CA ALA A 145 -26.26 -19.08 -5.95
C ALA A 145 -27.10 -19.29 -7.22
N VAL A 146 -26.47 -19.26 -8.39
CA VAL A 146 -27.10 -19.52 -9.70
C VAL A 146 -26.64 -20.85 -10.33
N GLY A 147 -26.05 -21.73 -9.51
CA GLY A 147 -25.64 -23.08 -9.86
C GLY A 147 -24.46 -23.18 -10.81
N LEU A 148 -23.62 -22.15 -10.93
CA LEU A 148 -22.40 -22.15 -11.74
C LEU A 148 -21.19 -22.62 -10.91
N THR A 149 -20.25 -23.31 -11.55
CA THR A 149 -19.03 -23.80 -10.90
C THR A 149 -17.77 -23.10 -11.40
N SER A 150 -16.87 -22.78 -10.48
CA SER A 150 -15.60 -22.10 -10.77
C SER A 150 -14.38 -22.92 -10.36
N CYS A 151 -13.24 -22.63 -10.99
CA CYS A 151 -11.93 -23.13 -10.57
C CYS A 151 -10.89 -22.00 -10.61
N CYS A 152 -9.98 -22.01 -9.63
CA CYS A 152 -8.86 -21.07 -9.56
C CYS A 152 -7.53 -21.76 -9.93
N LEU A 153 -6.80 -21.19 -10.88
CA LEU A 153 -5.57 -21.72 -11.43
C LEU A 153 -4.40 -20.76 -11.18
N TYR A 154 -3.49 -21.12 -10.30
CA TYR A 154 -2.30 -20.33 -10.04
C TYR A 154 -1.07 -21.17 -9.68
N GLY A 155 0.11 -20.55 -9.81
CA GLY A 155 1.40 -21.15 -9.49
C GLY A 155 1.57 -21.42 -8.00
N GLY A 156 2.44 -22.36 -7.63
CA GLY A 156 2.72 -22.71 -6.21
C GLY A 156 1.68 -23.62 -5.55
N ALA A 157 0.50 -23.79 -6.14
CA ALA A 157 -0.44 -24.85 -5.79
C ALA A 157 -0.21 -26.14 -6.64
N PRO A 158 -0.50 -27.35 -6.12
CA PRO A 158 -0.32 -28.60 -6.85
C PRO A 158 -1.21 -28.73 -8.09
N TYR A 159 -0.63 -29.16 -9.22
CA TYR A 159 -1.35 -29.37 -10.49
C TYR A 159 -2.53 -30.34 -10.35
N GLN A 160 -2.32 -31.48 -9.69
CA GLN A 160 -3.31 -32.55 -9.62
C GLN A 160 -4.67 -32.07 -9.08
N SER A 161 -4.67 -31.18 -8.08
CA SER A 161 -5.90 -30.61 -7.51
C SER A 161 -6.68 -29.77 -8.54
N GLN A 162 -5.96 -29.02 -9.38
CA GLN A 162 -6.51 -28.18 -10.44
C GLN A 162 -7.01 -29.06 -11.61
N GLU A 163 -6.24 -30.07 -12.00
CA GLU A 163 -6.60 -31.02 -13.06
C GLU A 163 -7.87 -31.81 -12.72
N ILE A 164 -8.03 -32.25 -11.47
CA ILE A 164 -9.24 -32.96 -11.02
C ILE A 164 -10.47 -32.06 -11.18
N LYS A 165 -10.39 -30.79 -10.78
CA LYS A 165 -11.49 -29.82 -10.92
C LYS A 165 -11.82 -29.56 -12.39
N LEU A 166 -10.80 -29.34 -13.23
CA LEU A 166 -10.98 -29.15 -14.67
C LEU A 166 -11.60 -30.37 -15.35
N LYS A 167 -11.15 -31.58 -15.00
CA LYS A 167 -11.71 -32.85 -15.51
C LYS A 167 -13.19 -33.03 -15.12
N ARG A 168 -13.60 -32.60 -13.92
CA ARG A 168 -15.03 -32.61 -13.53
C ARG A 168 -15.88 -31.68 -14.41
N GLY A 169 -15.27 -30.66 -15.00
CA GLY A 169 -15.94 -29.65 -15.82
C GLY A 169 -16.39 -28.45 -15.00
N VAL A 170 -16.03 -27.25 -15.45
CA VAL A 170 -16.33 -25.97 -14.77
C VAL A 170 -16.89 -24.94 -15.74
N ASP A 171 -17.75 -24.04 -15.26
CA ASP A 171 -18.25 -22.92 -16.06
C ASP A 171 -17.19 -21.81 -16.19
N ILE A 172 -16.46 -21.57 -15.11
CA ILE A 172 -15.62 -20.39 -14.92
C ILE A 172 -14.20 -20.81 -14.52
N VAL A 173 -13.20 -20.31 -15.25
CA VAL A 173 -11.79 -20.44 -14.90
C VAL A 173 -11.24 -19.06 -14.56
N VAL A 174 -10.68 -18.93 -13.36
CA VAL A 174 -10.00 -17.73 -12.86
C VAL A 174 -8.54 -18.09 -12.62
N GLY A 175 -7.58 -17.25 -12.98
CA GLY A 175 -6.19 -17.60 -12.70
C GLY A 175 -5.12 -16.65 -13.18
N THR A 176 -3.88 -17.01 -12.87
CA THR A 176 -2.68 -16.29 -13.31
C THR A 176 -2.24 -16.74 -14.70
N PRO A 177 -1.78 -15.85 -15.59
CA PRO A 177 -1.42 -16.18 -16.97
C PRO A 177 -0.51 -17.41 -17.10
N GLY A 178 0.62 -17.44 -16.39
CA GLY A 178 1.57 -18.55 -16.48
C GLY A 178 0.95 -19.93 -16.19
N ARG A 179 0.15 -20.05 -15.12
CA ARG A 179 -0.50 -21.34 -14.79
C ARG A 179 -1.60 -21.71 -15.78
N ILE A 180 -2.35 -20.74 -16.28
CA ILE A 180 -3.38 -20.98 -17.31
C ILE A 180 -2.71 -21.47 -18.60
N LYS A 181 -1.60 -20.83 -19.01
CA LYS A 181 -0.79 -21.27 -20.14
C LYS A 181 -0.34 -22.73 -19.96
N ASP A 182 0.22 -23.08 -18.80
CA ASP A 182 0.65 -24.45 -18.50
C ASP A 182 -0.49 -25.47 -18.74
N HIS A 183 -1.71 -25.14 -18.29
CA HIS A 183 -2.87 -26.03 -18.46
C HIS A 183 -3.38 -26.10 -19.90
N ILE A 184 -3.26 -25.03 -20.69
CA ILE A 184 -3.58 -25.04 -22.12
C ILE A 184 -2.57 -25.90 -22.89
N GLU A 185 -1.27 -25.73 -22.63
CA GLU A 185 -0.20 -26.50 -23.28
C GLU A 185 -0.27 -27.99 -22.95
N ARG A 186 -0.76 -28.34 -21.76
CA ARG A 186 -1.01 -29.73 -21.33
C ARG A 186 -2.35 -30.29 -21.77
N GLU A 187 -3.14 -29.54 -22.55
CA GLU A 187 -4.49 -29.93 -23.01
C GLU A 187 -5.46 -30.27 -21.86
N ASN A 188 -5.21 -29.67 -20.68
CA ASN A 188 -6.08 -29.79 -19.51
C ASN A 188 -7.30 -28.87 -19.62
N ILE A 189 -7.25 -27.84 -20.47
CA ILE A 189 -8.30 -26.86 -20.70
C ILE A 189 -8.53 -26.71 -22.20
N ASP A 190 -9.80 -26.76 -22.60
CA ASP A 190 -10.25 -26.41 -23.94
C ASP A 190 -10.94 -25.02 -23.88
N LEU A 191 -10.55 -24.10 -24.76
CA LEU A 191 -11.14 -22.75 -24.85
C LEU A 191 -12.13 -22.60 -26.02
N SER A 192 -12.47 -23.68 -26.72
CA SER A 192 -13.34 -23.68 -27.91
C SER A 192 -14.76 -23.15 -27.66
N GLN A 193 -15.27 -23.26 -26.44
CA GLN A 193 -16.63 -22.84 -26.04
C GLN A 193 -16.65 -21.55 -25.21
N LEU A 194 -15.56 -20.79 -25.21
CA LEU A 194 -15.50 -19.55 -24.45
C LEU A 194 -16.57 -18.56 -24.92
N ARG A 195 -17.14 -17.83 -23.97
CA ARG A 195 -18.09 -16.73 -24.18
C ARG A 195 -17.58 -15.43 -23.62
N PHE A 196 -16.85 -15.49 -22.52
CA PHE A 196 -16.25 -14.34 -21.87
C PHE A 196 -14.77 -14.56 -21.65
N ARG A 197 -13.98 -13.53 -21.91
CA ARG A 197 -12.64 -13.41 -21.36
C ARG A 197 -12.44 -12.05 -20.70
N VAL A 198 -11.81 -12.06 -19.53
CA VAL A 198 -11.56 -10.88 -18.73
C VAL A 198 -10.07 -10.75 -18.48
N LEU A 199 -9.52 -9.56 -18.72
CA LEU A 199 -8.20 -9.16 -18.26
C LEU A 199 -8.40 -8.10 -17.19
N ASP A 200 -8.10 -8.41 -15.93
CA ASP A 200 -8.16 -7.43 -14.85
C ASP A 200 -6.77 -7.14 -14.29
N GLU A 201 -6.55 -5.88 -13.91
CA GLU A 201 -5.23 -5.29 -13.66
C GLU A 201 -4.23 -5.55 -14.81
N ALA A 202 -4.64 -5.27 -16.05
CA ALA A 202 -3.82 -5.53 -17.24
C ALA A 202 -2.46 -4.82 -17.21
N ASP A 203 -2.42 -3.57 -16.74
CA ASP A 203 -1.17 -2.84 -16.54
C ASP A 203 -0.20 -3.52 -15.56
N GLU A 204 -0.72 -4.26 -14.58
CA GLU A 204 0.08 -5.09 -13.68
C GLU A 204 0.60 -6.36 -14.36
N MET A 205 -0.19 -6.99 -15.24
CA MET A 205 0.31 -8.13 -16.03
C MET A 205 1.51 -7.75 -16.90
N LEU A 206 1.51 -6.53 -17.47
CA LEU A 206 2.67 -5.96 -18.17
C LEU A 206 3.89 -5.83 -17.23
N ARG A 207 3.70 -5.21 -16.07
CA ARG A 207 4.79 -4.98 -15.09
C ARG A 207 5.40 -6.28 -14.57
N MET A 208 4.61 -7.35 -14.50
CA MET A 208 5.06 -8.67 -14.06
C MET A 208 5.69 -9.50 -15.18
N GLY A 209 5.71 -9.00 -16.41
CA GLY A 209 6.31 -9.70 -17.55
C GLY A 209 5.44 -10.81 -18.13
N PHE A 210 4.13 -10.80 -17.89
CA PHE A 210 3.19 -11.80 -18.44
C PHE A 210 2.76 -11.52 -19.88
N VAL A 211 3.46 -10.65 -20.60
CA VAL A 211 3.09 -10.20 -21.95
C VAL A 211 2.92 -11.39 -22.91
N GLU A 212 3.93 -12.24 -23.00
CA GLU A 212 3.93 -13.40 -23.91
C GLU A 212 2.86 -14.42 -23.51
N ASP A 213 2.73 -14.70 -22.21
CA ASP A 213 1.74 -15.63 -21.68
C ASP A 213 0.32 -15.18 -22.00
N VAL A 214 0.01 -13.89 -21.76
CA VAL A 214 -1.31 -13.31 -22.06
C VAL A 214 -1.58 -13.37 -23.55
N GLU A 215 -0.65 -12.95 -24.40
CA GLU A 215 -0.85 -12.97 -25.85
C GLU A 215 -1.07 -14.38 -26.40
N LEU A 216 -0.35 -15.38 -25.88
CA LEU A 216 -0.55 -16.78 -26.24
C LEU A 216 -1.95 -17.27 -25.87
N ILE A 217 -2.38 -17.02 -24.62
CA ILE A 217 -3.71 -17.41 -24.14
C ILE A 217 -4.80 -16.76 -24.98
N LEU A 218 -4.68 -15.45 -25.27
CA LEU A 218 -5.67 -14.74 -26.08
C LEU A 218 -5.68 -15.21 -27.54
N GLY A 219 -4.54 -15.63 -28.08
CA GLY A 219 -4.40 -16.16 -29.44
C GLY A 219 -4.94 -17.57 -29.63
N LYS A 220 -5.12 -18.35 -28.56
CA LYS A 220 -5.73 -19.69 -28.61
C LYS A 220 -7.26 -19.70 -28.74
N VAL A 221 -7.89 -18.52 -28.70
CA VAL A 221 -9.34 -18.38 -28.87
C VAL A 221 -9.68 -18.29 -30.36
N GLU A 222 -10.22 -19.38 -30.92
CA GLU A 222 -10.45 -19.51 -32.37
C GLU A 222 -11.55 -18.59 -32.94
N ASN A 223 -12.63 -18.35 -32.19
CA ASN A 223 -13.80 -17.60 -32.64
C ASN A 223 -13.97 -16.27 -31.88
N ILE A 224 -13.08 -15.31 -32.15
CA ILE A 224 -13.07 -13.99 -31.47
C ILE A 224 -14.42 -13.26 -31.59
N SER A 225 -15.13 -13.40 -32.71
CA SER A 225 -16.45 -12.78 -32.89
C SER A 225 -17.52 -13.27 -31.91
N LYS A 226 -17.38 -14.50 -31.40
CA LYS A 226 -18.31 -15.15 -30.46
C LYS A 226 -17.90 -15.00 -28.99
N VAL A 227 -16.75 -14.37 -28.72
CA VAL A 227 -16.23 -14.14 -27.37
C VAL A 227 -16.30 -12.66 -27.06
N GLN A 228 -16.96 -12.31 -25.96
CA GLN A 228 -16.93 -10.97 -25.41
C GLN A 228 -15.66 -10.80 -24.58
N THR A 229 -14.93 -9.71 -24.85
CA THR A 229 -13.68 -9.39 -24.16
C THR A 229 -13.84 -8.16 -23.28
N LEU A 230 -13.52 -8.32 -22.00
CA LEU A 230 -13.55 -7.24 -21.02
C LEU A 230 -12.11 -6.96 -20.53
N LEU A 231 -11.69 -5.71 -20.58
CA LEU A 231 -10.38 -5.28 -20.10
C LEU A 231 -10.55 -4.24 -19.02
N PHE A 232 -10.12 -4.56 -17.80
CA PHE A 232 -10.09 -3.64 -16.68
C PHE A 232 -8.64 -3.28 -16.32
N SER A 233 -8.37 -1.97 -16.21
CA SER A 233 -7.05 -1.48 -15.87
C SER A 233 -7.13 -0.11 -15.21
N ALA A 234 -6.21 0.19 -14.28
CA ALA A 234 -6.12 1.54 -13.72
C ALA A 234 -5.47 2.51 -14.73
N THR A 235 -4.51 2.00 -15.50
CA THR A 235 -3.72 2.76 -16.49
C THR A 235 -3.77 2.11 -17.87
N LEU A 236 -3.48 2.88 -18.92
CA LEU A 236 -3.47 2.40 -20.30
C LEU A 236 -2.08 2.62 -20.93
N PRO A 237 -1.04 1.87 -20.51
CA PRO A 237 0.24 1.89 -21.20
C PRO A 237 0.09 1.32 -22.62
N ASP A 238 1.07 1.56 -23.49
CA ASP A 238 0.95 1.24 -24.92
C ASP A 238 0.70 -0.24 -25.20
N TRP A 239 1.25 -1.15 -24.38
CA TRP A 239 0.93 -2.57 -24.48
C TRP A 239 -0.55 -2.85 -24.16
N VAL A 240 -1.13 -2.23 -23.13
CA VAL A 240 -2.56 -2.41 -22.81
C VAL A 240 -3.43 -1.87 -23.95
N LYS A 241 -3.05 -0.73 -24.55
CA LYS A 241 -3.73 -0.21 -25.76
C LYS A 241 -3.59 -1.16 -26.94
N HIS A 242 -2.43 -1.77 -27.13
CA HIS A 242 -2.18 -2.77 -28.17
C HIS A 242 -3.06 -4.01 -27.99
N ILE A 243 -3.11 -4.58 -26.79
CA ILE A 243 -4.01 -5.68 -26.45
C ILE A 243 -5.46 -5.29 -26.71
N ALA A 244 -5.87 -4.11 -26.25
CA ALA A 244 -7.22 -3.58 -26.47
C ALA A 244 -7.55 -3.44 -27.97
N ALA A 245 -6.59 -3.06 -28.81
CA ALA A 245 -6.79 -2.90 -30.26
C ALA A 245 -6.80 -4.23 -31.01
N LYS A 246 -5.94 -5.18 -30.61
CA LYS A 246 -5.73 -6.47 -31.28
C LYS A 246 -6.81 -7.50 -30.93
N PHE A 247 -7.29 -7.50 -29.69
CA PHE A 247 -8.11 -8.60 -29.16
C PHE A 247 -9.55 -8.22 -28.80
N LEU A 248 -9.92 -6.93 -28.80
CA LEU A 248 -11.31 -6.52 -28.60
C LEU A 248 -11.93 -6.11 -29.94
N LYS A 249 -13.25 -6.22 -30.03
CA LYS A 249 -14.01 -5.82 -31.23
C LYS A 249 -13.88 -4.30 -31.51
N PRO A 250 -13.96 -3.87 -32.78
CA PRO A 250 -13.84 -2.46 -33.14
C PRO A 250 -14.89 -1.54 -32.48
N ASP A 251 -16.08 -2.06 -32.18
CA ASP A 251 -17.21 -1.35 -31.58
C ASP A 251 -17.21 -1.37 -30.04
N LYS A 252 -16.11 -1.80 -29.42
CA LYS A 252 -15.94 -1.84 -27.96
C LYS A 252 -16.30 -0.51 -27.30
N LYS A 253 -16.95 -0.59 -26.14
CA LYS A 253 -17.27 0.56 -25.30
C LYS A 253 -16.10 0.87 -24.37
N THR A 254 -16.03 2.13 -23.93
CA THR A 254 -15.04 2.57 -22.94
C THR A 254 -15.77 3.22 -21.79
N ALA A 255 -15.52 2.76 -20.57
CA ALA A 255 -15.98 3.39 -19.34
C ALA A 255 -14.75 3.95 -18.61
N ASP A 256 -14.62 5.27 -18.50
CA ASP A 256 -13.47 5.92 -17.85
C ASP A 256 -13.92 6.77 -16.66
N LEU A 257 -13.66 6.27 -15.45
CA LEU A 257 -13.88 6.99 -14.19
C LEU A 257 -12.61 7.68 -13.67
N VAL A 258 -11.49 7.53 -14.37
CA VAL A 258 -10.22 8.17 -13.99
C VAL A 258 -10.07 9.51 -14.70
N GLY A 259 -10.62 9.65 -15.91
CA GLY A 259 -10.60 10.85 -16.73
C GLY A 259 -9.20 11.20 -17.29
N ASN A 260 -9.08 12.42 -17.84
CA ASN A 260 -7.81 12.98 -18.35
C ASN A 260 -6.92 13.60 -17.26
N THR A 261 -7.38 13.60 -16.01
CA THR A 261 -6.60 14.17 -14.89
C THR A 261 -5.46 13.20 -14.53
N LYS A 262 -4.24 13.73 -14.33
CA LYS A 262 -3.08 12.98 -13.80
C LYS A 262 -3.56 12.06 -12.66
N MET A 263 -3.04 10.83 -12.60
CA MET A 263 -3.49 9.80 -11.65
C MET A 263 -3.57 10.38 -10.23
N LYS A 264 -4.76 10.77 -9.74
CA LYS A 264 -4.92 11.23 -8.37
C LYS A 264 -5.06 10.02 -7.44
N ALA A 265 -4.51 10.09 -6.23
CA ALA A 265 -4.85 9.12 -5.20
C ALA A 265 -6.31 9.28 -4.75
N SER A 266 -6.79 8.38 -3.89
CA SER A 266 -8.14 8.48 -3.30
C SER A 266 -8.25 9.75 -2.47
N THR A 267 -9.36 10.49 -2.59
CA THR A 267 -9.61 11.70 -1.80
C THR A 267 -9.84 11.41 -0.33
N ASN A 268 -10.23 10.19 0.00
CA ASN A 268 -10.51 9.78 1.39
C ASN A 268 -9.24 9.33 2.14
N VAL A 269 -8.07 9.50 1.52
CA VAL A 269 -6.79 9.13 2.13
C VAL A 269 -6.02 10.40 2.50
N ARG A 270 -5.66 10.51 3.77
CA ARG A 270 -4.73 11.53 4.24
C ARG A 270 -3.30 11.09 3.91
N HIS A 271 -2.60 11.89 3.12
CA HIS A 271 -1.27 11.56 2.62
C HIS A 271 -0.18 12.33 3.36
N ILE A 272 0.71 11.61 4.03
CA ILE A 272 1.74 12.16 4.92
C ILE A 272 3.12 11.76 4.41
N VAL A 273 4.08 12.67 4.47
CA VAL A 273 5.50 12.38 4.22
C VAL A 273 6.32 12.72 5.46
N LEU A 274 7.23 11.82 5.81
CA LEU A 274 8.01 11.91 7.05
C LEU A 274 9.49 11.54 6.80
N PRO A 275 10.44 12.41 7.20
CA PRO A 275 11.87 12.14 7.05
C PRO A 275 12.36 11.07 8.05
N CYS A 276 12.82 9.93 7.55
CA CYS A 276 13.29 8.82 8.37
C CYS A 276 14.46 8.10 7.71
N THR A 277 15.57 8.00 8.44
CA THR A 277 16.72 7.15 8.05
C THR A 277 16.40 5.68 8.25
N THR A 278 17.05 4.77 7.52
CA THR A 278 16.82 3.32 7.63
C THR A 278 17.00 2.80 9.06
N SER A 279 18.00 3.31 9.79
CA SER A 279 18.30 2.92 11.17
C SER A 279 17.25 3.37 12.19
N ALA A 280 16.49 4.43 11.89
CA ALA A 280 15.45 4.94 12.79
C ALA A 280 14.10 4.21 12.62
N ARG A 281 13.89 3.49 11.50
CA ARG A 281 12.60 2.90 11.13
C ARG A 281 12.02 1.97 12.18
N SER A 282 12.82 1.05 12.74
CA SER A 282 12.34 0.06 13.71
C SER A 282 11.80 0.69 14.99
N ARG A 283 12.28 1.88 15.33
CA ARG A 283 11.87 2.67 16.51
C ARG A 283 10.73 3.62 16.20
N LEU A 284 10.72 4.20 15.00
CA LEU A 284 9.74 5.19 14.59
C LEU A 284 8.39 4.58 14.19
N ILE A 285 8.42 3.45 13.48
CA ILE A 285 7.22 2.80 12.94
C ILE A 285 6.20 2.45 14.04
N PRO A 286 6.58 1.88 15.20
CA PRO A 286 5.65 1.66 16.31
C PRO A 286 4.87 2.91 16.72
N ASP A 287 5.54 4.06 16.75
CA ASP A 287 4.91 5.32 17.15
C ASP A 287 4.02 5.89 16.05
N ILE A 288 4.38 5.70 14.78
CA ILE A 288 3.50 6.00 13.64
C ILE A 288 2.23 5.15 13.73
N ILE A 289 2.34 3.86 14.04
CA ILE A 289 1.18 2.99 14.23
C ILE A 289 0.29 3.54 15.34
N ARG A 290 0.84 3.81 16.52
CA ARG A 290 0.10 4.34 17.67
C ARG A 290 -0.62 5.66 17.37
N CYS A 291 0.02 6.57 16.64
CA CYS A 291 -0.58 7.87 16.35
C CYS A 291 -1.63 7.85 15.23
N TYR A 292 -1.50 6.95 14.25
CA TYR A 292 -2.26 7.04 13.00
C TYR A 292 -3.13 5.82 12.68
N SER A 293 -2.92 4.66 13.31
CA SER A 293 -3.75 3.47 13.03
C SER A 293 -5.10 3.53 13.71
N SER A 294 -5.24 4.29 14.80
CA SER A 294 -6.45 4.33 15.65
C SER A 294 -6.94 2.93 16.04
N GLY A 295 -6.01 2.02 16.37
CA GLY A 295 -6.31 0.62 16.69
C GLY A 295 -6.67 -0.25 15.47
N GLY A 296 -6.77 0.32 14.27
CA GLY A 296 -7.08 -0.39 13.04
C GLY A 296 -5.89 -1.13 12.42
N ARG A 297 -6.16 -1.87 11.34
CA ARG A 297 -5.15 -2.67 10.65
C ARG A 297 -4.14 -1.79 9.91
N THR A 298 -2.88 -2.22 9.93
CA THR A 298 -1.76 -1.52 9.29
C THR A 298 -1.05 -2.42 8.29
N ILE A 299 -0.77 -1.90 7.08
CA ILE A 299 0.13 -2.53 6.12
C ILE A 299 1.39 -1.69 5.95
N ILE A 300 2.55 -2.33 6.11
CA ILE A 300 3.86 -1.71 5.96
C ILE A 300 4.53 -2.25 4.69
N PHE A 301 4.80 -1.38 3.73
CA PHE A 301 5.48 -1.73 2.48
C PHE A 301 7.00 -1.55 2.59
N THR A 302 7.73 -2.60 2.22
CA THR A 302 9.20 -2.58 2.06
C THR A 302 9.58 -2.96 0.63
N GLU A 303 10.77 -2.55 0.18
CA GLU A 303 11.25 -2.91 -1.17
C GLU A 303 11.74 -4.37 -1.23
N THR A 304 12.48 -4.81 -0.21
CA THR A 304 13.09 -6.14 -0.20
C THR A 304 12.38 -7.11 0.74
N LYS A 305 12.52 -8.41 0.43
CA LYS A 305 12.05 -9.52 1.27
C LYS A 305 12.77 -9.58 2.62
N GLU A 306 14.06 -9.29 2.63
CA GLU A 306 14.88 -9.30 3.84
C GLU A 306 14.43 -8.21 4.81
N SER A 307 14.21 -6.98 4.31
CA SER A 307 13.69 -5.88 5.11
C SER A 307 12.28 -6.18 5.65
N ALA A 308 11.44 -6.89 4.88
CA ALA A 308 10.11 -7.29 5.34
C ALA A 308 10.21 -8.24 6.56
N SER A 309 11.07 -9.25 6.48
CA SER A 309 11.28 -10.23 7.56
C SER A 309 11.93 -9.62 8.78
N GLN A 310 12.98 -8.82 8.59
CA GLN A 310 13.66 -8.12 9.70
C GLN A 310 12.70 -7.18 10.43
N LEU A 311 11.95 -6.35 9.70
CA LEU A 311 11.02 -5.42 10.30
C LEU A 311 9.86 -6.12 11.01
N ALA A 312 9.32 -7.20 10.44
CA ALA A 312 8.32 -8.02 11.12
C ALA A 312 8.85 -8.67 12.40
N GLY A 313 10.14 -9.02 12.45
CA GLY A 313 10.80 -9.53 13.66
C GLY A 313 10.99 -8.48 14.75
N PHE A 314 11.17 -7.20 14.39
CA PHE A 314 11.29 -6.10 15.34
C PHE A 314 9.93 -5.61 15.88
N LEU A 315 8.87 -5.75 15.10
CA LEU A 315 7.53 -5.26 15.46
C LEU A 315 6.72 -6.34 16.18
N PRO A 316 6.33 -6.14 17.45
CA PRO A 316 5.52 -7.11 18.19
C PRO A 316 4.21 -7.42 17.46
N GLY A 317 3.90 -8.71 17.30
CA GLY A 317 2.67 -9.17 16.64
C GLY A 317 2.64 -9.00 15.12
N ALA A 318 3.65 -8.38 14.49
CA ALA A 318 3.69 -8.24 13.05
C ALA A 318 3.99 -9.57 12.34
N ARG A 319 3.56 -9.69 11.08
CA ARG A 319 3.89 -10.83 10.21
C ARG A 319 4.37 -10.33 8.85
N ALA A 320 5.37 -11.02 8.30
CA ALA A 320 5.90 -10.71 6.98
C ALA A 320 5.11 -11.41 5.86
N LEU A 321 5.08 -10.79 4.68
CA LEU A 321 4.52 -11.36 3.45
C LEU A 321 5.40 -10.99 2.25
N HIS A 322 6.15 -11.96 1.72
CA HIS A 322 7.07 -11.77 0.58
C HIS A 322 7.21 -13.06 -0.25
N GLY A 323 7.93 -12.99 -1.38
CA GLY A 323 8.02 -14.08 -2.38
C GLY A 323 8.59 -15.41 -1.86
N ASP A 324 9.55 -15.37 -0.93
CA ASP A 324 10.11 -16.60 -0.35
C ASP A 324 9.17 -17.34 0.64
N ILE A 325 8.04 -16.73 1.03
CA ILE A 325 7.05 -17.41 1.88
C ILE A 325 6.25 -18.38 1.03
N GLN A 326 6.19 -19.65 1.46
CA GLN A 326 5.41 -20.69 0.79
C GLN A 326 3.93 -20.31 0.70
N GLN A 327 3.26 -20.71 -0.40
CA GLN A 327 1.89 -20.31 -0.71
C GLN A 327 0.90 -20.63 0.43
N ALA A 328 0.98 -21.84 1.01
CA ALA A 328 0.13 -22.23 2.12
C ALA A 328 0.30 -21.30 3.33
N GLN A 329 1.54 -20.92 3.66
CA GLN A 329 1.80 -19.97 4.74
C GLN A 329 1.33 -18.56 4.41
N ARG A 330 1.41 -18.12 3.14
CA ARG A 330 0.87 -16.82 2.68
C ARG A 330 -0.65 -16.75 2.92
N GLU A 331 -1.38 -17.81 2.57
CA GLU A 331 -2.83 -17.92 2.75
C GLU A 331 -3.21 -17.87 4.25
N VAL A 332 -2.49 -18.58 5.11
CA VAL A 332 -2.69 -18.54 6.56
C VAL A 332 -2.42 -17.14 7.13
N THR A 333 -1.30 -16.52 6.74
CA THR A 333 -0.95 -15.16 7.19
C THR A 333 -2.01 -14.14 6.77
N LEU A 334 -2.47 -14.19 5.52
CA LEU A 334 -3.51 -13.29 5.02
C LEU A 334 -4.87 -13.51 5.69
N SER A 335 -5.25 -14.77 5.92
CA SER A 335 -6.46 -15.10 6.68
C SER A 335 -6.38 -14.57 8.12
N GLY A 336 -5.23 -14.71 8.77
CA GLY A 336 -4.98 -14.16 10.10
C GLY A 336 -5.10 -12.63 10.15
N PHE A 337 -4.56 -11.93 9.15
CA PHE A 337 -4.69 -10.48 9.05
C PHE A 337 -6.13 -10.03 8.79
N ARG A 338 -6.85 -10.72 7.90
CA ARG A 338 -8.27 -10.44 7.59
C ARG A 338 -9.19 -10.67 8.79
N SER A 339 -8.90 -11.68 9.60
CA SER A 339 -9.67 -11.99 10.82
C SER A 339 -9.26 -11.17 12.04
N GLY A 340 -8.25 -10.29 11.93
CA GLY A 340 -7.76 -9.48 13.05
C GLY A 340 -6.93 -10.24 14.07
N LYS A 341 -6.46 -11.48 13.77
CA LYS A 341 -5.54 -12.22 14.65
C LYS A 341 -4.24 -11.47 14.90
N PHE A 342 -3.86 -10.61 13.97
CA PHE A 342 -2.80 -9.63 14.14
C PHE A 342 -3.12 -8.39 13.29
N MET A 343 -2.65 -7.23 13.75
CA MET A 343 -3.02 -5.93 13.18
C MET A 343 -1.97 -5.33 12.25
N THR A 344 -0.77 -5.91 12.16
CA THR A 344 0.33 -5.34 11.37
C THR A 344 0.90 -6.36 10.37
N LEU A 345 0.78 -6.06 9.08
CA LEU A 345 1.34 -6.85 7.98
C LEU A 345 2.51 -6.10 7.34
N VAL A 346 3.69 -6.72 7.27
CA VAL A 346 4.86 -6.16 6.57
C VAL A 346 5.02 -6.89 5.23
N ALA A 347 4.92 -6.19 4.12
CA ALA A 347 4.86 -6.82 2.80
C ALA A 347 5.72 -6.12 1.74
N THR A 348 6.14 -6.89 0.74
CA THR A 348 6.71 -6.33 -0.50
C THR A 348 5.59 -6.03 -1.51
N ASN A 349 5.90 -5.21 -2.53
CA ASN A 349 4.94 -4.82 -3.57
C ASN A 349 4.24 -6.00 -4.23
N VAL A 350 5.03 -7.01 -4.63
CA VAL A 350 4.52 -8.19 -5.30
C VAL A 350 3.57 -8.97 -4.39
N ALA A 351 3.89 -9.00 -3.10
CA ALA A 351 3.18 -9.83 -2.15
C ALA A 351 1.90 -9.20 -1.61
N ALA A 352 1.76 -7.87 -1.66
CA ALA A 352 0.59 -7.14 -1.19
C ALA A 352 -0.34 -6.60 -2.29
N ARG A 353 -0.02 -6.88 -3.57
CA ARG A 353 -0.93 -6.67 -4.70
C ARG A 353 -2.07 -7.68 -4.68
N GLY A 354 -3.27 -7.23 -5.08
CA GLY A 354 -4.45 -8.10 -5.04
C GLY A 354 -4.95 -8.42 -3.63
N LEU A 355 -4.41 -7.78 -2.59
CA LEU A 355 -4.97 -7.91 -1.25
C LEU A 355 -6.20 -7.02 -1.14
N ASP A 356 -7.38 -7.63 -1.24
CA ASP A 356 -8.59 -7.04 -0.70
C ASP A 356 -8.69 -7.40 0.77
N ILE A 357 -8.37 -6.40 1.57
CA ILE A 357 -8.52 -6.41 3.01
C ILE A 357 -9.27 -5.12 3.30
N ASN A 358 -10.52 -5.28 3.70
CA ASN A 358 -11.33 -4.17 4.18
C ASN A 358 -10.71 -3.62 5.49
N ASP A 359 -10.97 -2.36 5.79
CA ASP A 359 -10.59 -1.71 7.05
C ASP A 359 -9.08 -1.78 7.38
N VAL A 360 -8.25 -1.47 6.39
CA VAL A 360 -6.89 -1.04 6.66
C VAL A 360 -6.93 0.45 6.94
N GLN A 361 -6.62 0.87 8.17
CA GLN A 361 -6.61 2.28 8.58
C GLN A 361 -5.31 2.97 8.18
N LEU A 362 -4.19 2.25 8.20
CA LEU A 362 -2.86 2.83 8.03
C LEU A 362 -2.03 2.08 7.00
N ILE A 363 -1.49 2.82 6.04
CA ILE A 363 -0.46 2.35 5.12
C ILE A 363 0.84 3.07 5.47
N ILE A 364 1.90 2.31 5.71
CA ILE A 364 3.26 2.86 5.89
C ILE A 364 4.10 2.39 4.71
N GLN A 365 4.71 3.32 3.98
CA GLN A 365 5.69 3.02 2.95
C GLN A 365 7.07 3.34 3.52
N CYS A 366 7.90 2.32 3.77
CA CYS A 366 9.20 2.52 4.41
C CYS A 366 10.17 3.35 3.55
N GLU A 367 9.93 3.39 2.23
CA GLU A 367 10.71 4.10 1.23
C GLU A 367 9.81 4.60 0.11
N PRO A 368 10.19 5.71 -0.57
CA PRO A 368 9.47 6.17 -1.74
C PRO A 368 9.48 5.08 -2.84
N PRO A 369 8.33 4.73 -3.43
CA PRO A 369 8.29 3.82 -4.57
C PRO A 369 9.04 4.39 -5.78
N ARG A 370 9.47 3.50 -6.68
CA ARG A 370 10.18 3.88 -7.92
C ARG A 370 9.29 4.63 -8.92
N ASP A 371 7.99 4.37 -8.85
CA ASP A 371 6.97 4.91 -9.74
C ASP A 371 5.74 5.38 -8.93
N VAL A 372 4.97 6.27 -9.56
CA VAL A 372 3.80 6.93 -8.94
C VAL A 372 2.62 5.99 -8.86
N GLU A 373 2.51 5.10 -9.84
CA GLU A 373 1.50 4.05 -9.93
C GLU A 373 1.54 3.16 -8.69
N ALA A 374 2.72 2.71 -8.27
CA ALA A 374 2.90 1.93 -7.05
C ALA A 374 2.49 2.72 -5.81
N TYR A 375 2.81 4.01 -5.73
CA TYR A 375 2.34 4.85 -4.62
C TYR A 375 0.81 4.84 -4.51
N ILE A 376 0.13 5.04 -5.65
CA ILE A 376 -1.33 5.12 -5.73
C ILE A 376 -1.96 3.76 -5.41
N HIS A 377 -1.38 2.66 -5.91
CA HIS A 377 -1.87 1.31 -5.63
C HIS A 377 -1.68 0.88 -4.17
N ARG A 378 -0.57 1.30 -3.52
CA ARG A 378 -0.31 1.05 -2.10
C ARG A 378 -1.22 1.87 -1.21
N SER A 379 -1.31 3.18 -1.45
CA SER A 379 -2.17 4.08 -0.66
C SER A 379 -3.66 3.75 -0.84
N GLY A 380 -4.08 3.29 -2.03
CA GLY A 380 -5.45 2.79 -2.27
C GLY A 380 -5.78 1.44 -1.61
N ARG A 381 -4.92 0.92 -0.72
CA ARG A 381 -5.26 -0.20 0.19
C ARG A 381 -5.98 0.28 1.45
N THR A 382 -5.92 1.57 1.76
CA THR A 382 -6.73 2.23 2.79
C THR A 382 -7.76 3.16 2.13
N GLY A 383 -8.68 3.72 2.91
CA GLY A 383 -9.69 4.67 2.44
C GLY A 383 -10.67 4.08 1.41
N ARG A 384 -11.13 2.84 1.65
CA ARG A 384 -12.05 2.09 0.77
C ARG A 384 -13.49 2.17 1.28
N ALA A 385 -14.46 2.03 0.36
CA ALA A 385 -15.89 1.96 0.68
C ALA A 385 -16.38 3.13 1.56
N GLY A 386 -16.00 4.36 1.21
CA GLY A 386 -16.39 5.57 1.95
C GLY A 386 -15.54 5.87 3.19
N ASN A 387 -14.85 4.88 3.77
CA ASN A 387 -14.02 5.09 4.95
C ASN A 387 -12.82 6.01 4.68
N SER A 388 -12.36 6.71 5.72
CA SER A 388 -11.11 7.48 5.70
C SER A 388 -9.90 6.59 5.98
N GLY A 389 -8.75 6.94 5.41
CA GLY A 389 -7.49 6.22 5.59
C GLY A 389 -6.29 7.14 5.76
N VAL A 390 -5.19 6.63 6.32
CA VAL A 390 -3.92 7.37 6.41
C VAL A 390 -2.82 6.62 5.66
N ALA A 391 -2.08 7.33 4.80
CA ALA A 391 -0.92 6.80 4.10
C ALA A 391 0.33 7.62 4.43
N VAL A 392 1.25 7.04 5.18
CA VAL A 392 2.53 7.62 5.59
C VAL A 392 3.64 7.11 4.69
N MET A 393 4.39 8.01 4.06
CA MET A 393 5.59 7.69 3.28
C MET A 393 6.83 8.18 4.00
N LEU A 394 7.72 7.23 4.33
CA LEU A 394 9.03 7.51 4.88
C LEU A 394 10.02 7.76 3.75
N TYR A 395 10.91 8.72 3.94
CA TYR A 395 12.01 8.99 3.00
C TYR A 395 13.28 9.36 3.74
N ASP A 396 14.44 9.01 3.19
CA ASP A 396 15.72 9.50 3.69
C ASP A 396 16.08 10.79 2.94
N PRO A 397 16.12 11.97 3.61
CA PRO A 397 16.43 13.24 2.97
C PRO A 397 17.79 13.28 2.26
N ARG A 398 18.71 12.36 2.61
CA ARG A 398 20.04 12.28 1.98
C ARG A 398 20.06 11.43 0.72
N ARG A 399 19.14 10.47 0.58
CA ARG A 399 19.17 9.44 -0.46
C ARG A 399 18.04 9.54 -1.46
N SER A 400 16.93 10.16 -1.10
CA SER A 400 15.69 10.10 -1.89
C SER A 400 15.06 11.48 -2.05
N SER A 401 14.66 11.82 -3.26
CA SER A 401 13.77 12.94 -3.56
C SER A 401 12.34 12.42 -3.72
N ILE A 402 11.38 13.13 -3.12
CA ILE A 402 9.95 12.84 -3.23
C ILE A 402 9.25 13.68 -4.30
N SER A 403 9.93 14.70 -4.84
CA SER A 403 9.35 15.75 -5.68
C SER A 403 8.74 15.18 -6.97
N LYS A 404 9.31 14.08 -7.50
CA LYS A 404 8.74 13.36 -8.65
C LYS A 404 7.37 12.77 -8.31
N ILE A 405 7.26 12.05 -7.19
CA ILE A 405 6.02 11.38 -6.77
C ILE A 405 4.96 12.43 -6.47
N GLU A 406 5.29 13.50 -5.75
CA GLU A 406 4.38 14.59 -5.45
C GLU A 406 3.85 15.27 -6.72
N ARG A 407 4.72 15.61 -7.66
CA ARG A 407 4.34 16.26 -8.92
C ARG A 407 3.49 15.39 -9.84
N GLU A 408 3.81 14.10 -9.93
CA GLU A 408 3.18 13.17 -10.87
C GLU A 408 1.90 12.54 -10.30
N SER A 409 1.83 12.31 -8.98
CA SER A 409 0.62 11.79 -8.32
C SER A 409 -0.48 12.85 -8.16
N GLY A 410 -0.15 14.14 -8.24
CA GLY A 410 -1.11 15.21 -7.98
C GLY A 410 -1.71 15.17 -6.57
N VAL A 411 -1.07 14.46 -5.64
CA VAL A 411 -1.44 14.37 -4.23
C VAL A 411 -0.81 15.53 -3.49
N LYS A 412 -1.58 16.18 -2.61
CA LYS A 412 -1.06 17.18 -1.68
C LYS A 412 -0.55 16.45 -0.44
N PHE A 413 0.77 16.32 -0.34
CA PHE A 413 1.40 15.68 0.80
C PHE A 413 1.49 16.62 2.00
N GLU A 414 1.15 16.11 3.19
CA GLU A 414 1.43 16.77 4.45
C GLU A 414 2.84 16.40 4.91
N HIS A 415 3.75 17.38 4.89
CA HIS A 415 5.10 17.20 5.40
C HIS A 415 5.11 17.36 6.91
N ILE A 416 5.34 16.27 7.62
CA ILE A 416 5.41 16.27 9.08
C ILE A 416 6.73 15.70 9.57
N SER A 417 7.10 16.06 10.81
CA SER A 417 8.22 15.46 11.52
C SER A 417 7.82 14.16 12.21
N ALA A 418 8.81 13.47 12.81
CA ALA A 418 8.54 12.35 13.71
C ALA A 418 7.53 12.72 14.80
N PRO A 419 6.56 11.83 15.13
CA PRO A 419 5.71 12.00 16.31
C PRO A 419 6.57 12.20 17.55
N GLN A 420 6.24 13.25 18.30
CA GLN A 420 6.94 13.59 19.54
C GLN A 420 6.33 12.81 20.71
N PRO A 421 7.04 12.68 21.84
CA PRO A 421 6.54 11.97 23.03
C PRO A 421 5.15 12.43 23.48
N HIS A 422 4.85 13.72 23.36
CA HIS A 422 3.54 14.27 23.72
C HIS A 422 2.42 13.83 22.75
N ASP A 423 2.69 13.76 21.45
CA ASP A 423 1.75 13.26 20.43
C ASP A 423 1.40 11.81 20.71
N ILE A 424 2.44 11.01 21.00
CA ILE A 424 2.32 9.59 21.32
C ILE A 424 1.52 9.41 22.61
N ALA A 425 1.85 10.15 23.67
CA ALA A 425 1.11 10.09 24.94
C ALA A 425 -0.36 10.49 24.77
N LYS A 426 -0.67 11.48 23.93
CA LYS A 426 -2.04 11.90 23.65
C LYS A 426 -2.82 10.84 22.86
N ALA A 427 -2.19 10.24 21.85
CA ALA A 427 -2.81 9.19 21.04
C ALA A 427 -3.12 7.95 21.89
N ILE A 428 -2.12 7.49 22.64
CA ILE A 428 -2.22 6.27 23.45
C ILE A 428 -3.08 6.50 24.70
N GLY A 429 -3.08 7.70 25.28
CA GLY A 429 -3.84 7.98 26.51
C GLY A 429 -5.34 7.73 26.36
N ARG A 430 -5.90 7.94 25.16
CA ARG A 430 -7.30 7.61 24.86
C ARG A 430 -7.54 6.11 24.82
N GLU A 431 -6.70 5.38 24.09
CA GLU A 431 -6.76 3.91 24.01
C GLU A 431 -6.60 3.27 25.40
N ALA A 432 -5.69 3.79 26.22
CA ALA A 432 -5.48 3.36 27.59
C ALA A 432 -6.74 3.54 28.45
N ALA A 433 -7.42 4.68 28.31
CA ALA A 433 -8.65 4.97 29.04
C ALA A 433 -9.80 4.04 28.62
N GLU A 434 -9.95 3.78 27.31
CA GLU A 434 -10.92 2.80 26.81
C GLU A 434 -10.66 1.39 27.32
N MET A 435 -9.39 0.95 27.33
CA MET A 435 -9.02 -0.35 27.90
C MET A 435 -9.40 -0.49 29.37
N ILE A 436 -9.18 0.56 30.18
CA ILE A 436 -9.58 0.54 31.59
C ILE A 436 -11.11 0.51 31.73
N ASN A 437 -11.84 1.28 30.93
CA ASN A 437 -13.32 1.30 30.96
C ASN A 437 -13.95 -0.04 30.55
N GLN A 438 -13.26 -0.85 29.73
CA GLN A 438 -13.71 -2.19 29.34
C GLN A 438 -13.47 -3.24 30.44
N VAL A 439 -12.69 -2.93 31.48
CA VAL A 439 -12.47 -3.85 32.59
C VAL A 439 -13.74 -3.95 33.43
N SER A 440 -14.22 -5.16 33.65
CA SER A 440 -15.40 -5.43 34.49
C SER A 440 -15.20 -4.99 35.95
N ASP A 441 -16.19 -4.32 36.52
CA ASP A 441 -16.23 -3.89 37.93
C ASP A 441 -16.02 -5.04 38.93
N SER A 442 -16.28 -6.29 38.50
CA SER A 442 -16.06 -7.49 39.31
C SER A 442 -14.61 -7.67 39.77
N VAL A 443 -13.62 -7.07 39.09
CA VAL A 443 -12.21 -7.17 39.50
C VAL A 443 -11.86 -6.24 40.66
N ILE A 444 -12.68 -5.21 40.91
CA ILE A 444 -12.37 -4.15 41.88
C ILE A 444 -12.06 -4.72 43.29
N PRO A 445 -12.86 -5.64 43.86
CA PRO A 445 -12.56 -6.17 45.21
C PRO A 445 -11.21 -6.86 45.32
N ALA A 446 -10.73 -7.50 44.24
CA ALA A 446 -9.47 -8.24 44.23
C ALA A 446 -8.24 -7.33 44.25
N PHE A 447 -8.33 -6.14 43.65
CA PHE A 447 -7.21 -5.20 43.56
C PHE A 447 -7.29 -4.04 44.55
N LYS A 448 -8.43 -3.88 45.25
CA LYS A 448 -8.71 -2.73 46.11
C LYS A 448 -7.68 -2.55 47.22
N SER A 449 -7.34 -3.61 47.95
CA SER A 449 -6.38 -3.53 49.06
C SER A 449 -4.98 -3.13 48.59
N THR A 450 -4.51 -3.71 47.48
CA THR A 450 -3.21 -3.37 46.87
C THR A 450 -3.21 -1.94 46.34
N ALA A 451 -4.31 -1.47 45.75
CA ALA A 451 -4.43 -0.09 45.28
C ALA A 451 -4.38 0.92 46.43
N GLU A 452 -5.07 0.64 47.54
CA GLU A 452 -5.05 1.47 48.74
C GLU A 452 -3.65 1.52 49.40
N GLU A 453 -2.93 0.40 49.42
CA GLU A 453 -1.55 0.35 49.91
C GLU A 453 -0.59 1.15 49.01
N LEU A 454 -0.72 1.03 47.69
CA LEU A 454 0.06 1.79 46.72
C LEU A 454 -0.16 3.30 46.87
N LEU A 455 -1.41 3.72 47.11
CA LEU A 455 -1.78 5.11 47.40
C LEU A 455 -1.08 5.63 48.65
N LYS A 456 -1.07 4.85 49.74
CA LYS A 456 -0.40 5.24 50.99
C LYS A 456 1.11 5.32 50.86
N ASN A 457 1.73 4.38 50.16
CA ASN A 457 3.20 4.23 50.15
C ASN A 457 3.90 5.10 49.09
N SER A 458 3.21 5.50 48.02
CA SER A 458 3.84 6.21 46.89
C SER A 458 4.07 7.71 47.13
N GLY A 459 3.31 8.34 48.02
CA GLY A 459 3.34 9.78 48.23
C GLY A 459 2.81 10.62 47.05
N LEU A 460 2.15 9.98 46.07
CA LEU A 460 1.58 10.63 44.89
C LEU A 460 0.07 10.77 45.01
N SER A 461 -0.50 11.74 44.28
CA SER A 461 -1.96 11.88 44.18
C SER A 461 -2.60 10.73 43.40
N VAL A 462 -3.90 10.51 43.61
CA VAL A 462 -4.69 9.50 42.89
C VAL A 462 -4.55 9.65 41.37
N VAL A 463 -4.58 10.89 40.89
CA VAL A 463 -4.48 11.22 39.47
C VAL A 463 -3.11 10.87 38.90
N GLU A 464 -2.02 11.14 39.64
CA GLU A 464 -0.66 10.81 39.20
C GLU A 464 -0.41 9.30 39.16
N LEU A 465 -0.95 8.55 40.13
CA LEU A 465 -0.91 7.09 40.11
C LEU A 465 -1.73 6.51 38.95
N LEU A 466 -2.93 7.06 38.71
CA LEU A 466 -3.75 6.65 37.57
C LEU A 466 -3.06 6.96 36.24
N ALA A 467 -2.38 8.10 36.12
CA ALA A 467 -1.57 8.45 34.95
C ALA A 467 -0.41 7.45 34.74
N LYS A 468 0.27 7.03 35.81
CA LYS A 468 1.30 5.97 35.75
C LYS A 468 0.70 4.62 35.36
N ALA A 469 -0.47 4.28 35.88
CA ALA A 469 -1.17 3.04 35.54
C ALA A 469 -1.59 3.01 34.06
N LEU A 470 -2.16 4.11 33.55
CA LEU A 470 -2.51 4.30 32.14
C LEU A 470 -1.26 4.15 31.25
N ALA A 471 -0.17 4.83 31.60
CA ALA A 471 1.10 4.73 30.85
C ALA A 471 1.66 3.29 30.89
N LYS A 472 1.56 2.60 32.02
CA LYS A 472 2.01 1.21 32.15
C LYS A 472 1.14 0.23 31.36
N ALA A 473 -0.17 0.42 31.35
CA ALA A 473 -1.13 -0.45 30.64
C ALA A 473 -0.82 -0.54 29.14
N VAL A 474 -0.31 0.54 28.57
CA VAL A 474 0.08 0.66 27.14
C VAL A 474 1.57 0.45 26.88
N GLY A 475 2.31 0.03 27.91
CA GLY A 475 3.75 -0.26 27.82
C GLY A 475 4.64 0.97 27.64
N TYR A 476 4.17 2.17 28.02
CA TYR A 476 4.94 3.41 27.96
C TYR A 476 5.57 3.70 29.33
N THR A 477 6.88 3.55 29.44
CA THR A 477 7.60 3.67 30.72
C THR A 477 8.41 4.95 30.86
N GLU A 478 8.88 5.52 29.76
CA GLU A 478 9.77 6.70 29.76
C GLU A 478 9.51 7.59 28.55
N MET A 479 9.57 8.91 28.73
CA MET A 479 9.57 9.87 27.61
C MET A 479 11.00 10.05 27.06
N LYS A 480 11.28 9.48 25.89
CA LYS A 480 12.57 9.66 25.20
C LYS A 480 12.48 10.80 24.18
N LYS A 481 13.37 11.78 24.26
CA LYS A 481 13.45 12.89 23.27
C LYS A 481 13.77 12.33 21.88
N ARG A 482 13.21 12.93 20.83
CA ARG A 482 13.41 12.49 19.44
C ARG A 482 13.72 13.66 18.52
N SER A 483 14.65 13.43 17.60
CA SER A 483 15.00 14.39 16.55
C SER A 483 13.81 14.63 15.61
N LEU A 484 13.56 15.89 15.28
CA LEU A 484 12.60 16.27 14.23
C LEU A 484 13.18 15.97 12.84
N LEU A 485 14.49 16.17 12.65
CA LEU A 485 15.17 16.11 11.35
C LEU A 485 15.45 14.68 10.83
N THR A 486 15.98 13.80 11.68
CA THR A 486 16.37 12.42 11.29
C THR A 486 15.52 11.34 11.92
N SER A 487 14.58 11.71 12.80
CA SER A 487 13.74 10.80 13.59
C SER A 487 14.52 9.89 14.56
N MET A 488 15.80 10.19 14.85
CA MET A 488 16.60 9.41 15.79
C MET A 488 16.15 9.65 17.24
N GLU A 489 16.08 8.58 18.02
CA GLU A 489 15.85 8.65 19.47
C GLU A 489 17.07 9.21 20.21
N ASN A 490 16.81 9.79 21.38
CA ASN A 490 17.79 10.46 22.25
C ASN A 490 18.59 11.54 21.51
N HIS A 491 17.98 12.16 20.50
CA HIS A 491 18.54 13.30 19.79
C HIS A 491 17.54 14.45 19.80
N VAL A 492 18.06 15.68 19.71
CA VAL A 492 17.28 16.91 19.65
C VAL A 492 17.73 17.70 18.44
N THR A 493 16.78 18.27 17.71
CA THR A 493 17.07 19.09 16.54
C THR A 493 17.28 20.54 16.93
N LEU A 494 18.41 21.10 16.52
CA LEU A 494 18.80 22.48 16.74
C LEU A 494 18.82 23.26 15.42
N LEU A 495 18.46 24.54 15.50
CA LEU A 495 18.66 25.53 14.44
C LEU A 495 19.83 26.44 14.84
N LEU A 496 20.77 26.61 13.90
CA LEU A 496 21.86 27.59 14.00
C LEU A 496 21.67 28.70 12.98
N GLU A 497 21.59 29.94 13.47
CA GLU A 497 21.54 31.16 12.67
C GLU A 497 22.69 32.09 13.05
N ILE A 498 23.18 32.86 12.09
CA ILE A 498 24.32 33.78 12.29
C ILE A 498 24.03 35.21 11.79
N GLY A 499 22.77 35.51 11.46
CA GLY A 499 22.34 36.80 10.90
C GLY A 499 22.88 37.11 9.49
N LYS A 500 23.51 36.13 8.81
CA LYS A 500 24.02 36.24 7.44
C LYS A 500 23.63 34.99 6.62
N PRO A 501 23.54 35.09 5.29
CA PRO A 501 23.28 33.94 4.43
C PRO A 501 24.35 32.85 4.59
N ILE A 502 23.91 31.61 4.72
CA ILE A 502 24.74 30.40 4.82
C ILE A 502 24.59 29.62 3.51
N PHE A 503 25.67 29.55 2.74
CA PHE A 503 25.67 28.89 1.42
C PHE A 503 25.93 27.37 1.49
N THR A 504 26.55 26.89 2.58
CA THR A 504 26.86 25.47 2.76
C THR A 504 26.50 25.03 4.16
N ALA A 505 25.80 23.89 4.27
CA ALA A 505 25.45 23.33 5.59
C ALA A 505 26.70 23.08 6.44
N THR A 506 27.81 22.64 5.82
CA THR A 506 29.08 22.33 6.49
C THR A 506 29.72 23.52 7.20
N PHE A 507 29.30 24.75 6.87
CA PHE A 507 29.69 25.94 7.60
C PHE A 507 29.39 25.84 9.10
N ALA A 508 28.30 25.15 9.47
CA ALA A 508 27.92 24.95 10.86
C ALA A 508 29.03 24.28 11.69
N TYR A 509 29.78 23.32 11.12
CA TYR A 509 30.90 22.70 11.84
C TYR A 509 31.98 23.73 12.23
N GLY A 510 32.30 24.65 11.33
CA GLY A 510 33.27 25.71 11.60
C GLY A 510 32.81 26.72 12.65
N VAL A 511 31.49 26.92 12.77
CA VAL A 511 30.90 27.78 13.81
C VAL A 511 30.90 27.06 15.16
N LEU A 512 30.45 25.80 15.20
CA LEU A 512 30.35 24.99 16.42
C LEU A 512 31.73 24.77 17.07
N ARG A 513 32.78 24.54 16.27
CA ARG A 513 34.17 24.40 16.75
C ARG A 513 34.71 25.62 17.51
N ARG A 514 34.08 26.79 17.36
CA ARG A 514 34.51 28.00 18.09
C ARG A 514 34.19 27.95 19.58
N PHE A 515 33.20 27.13 19.97
CA PHE A 515 32.70 27.11 21.34
C PHE A 515 32.38 25.72 21.89
N LEU A 516 32.60 24.65 21.10
CA LEU A 516 32.42 23.26 21.50
C LEU A 516 33.68 22.44 21.22
N ALA A 517 33.90 21.40 22.04
CA ALA A 517 34.96 20.42 21.83
C ALA A 517 34.72 19.60 20.55
N GLU A 518 35.80 19.16 19.89
CA GLU A 518 35.75 18.46 18.61
C GLU A 518 34.85 17.21 18.67
N GLU A 519 34.94 16.44 19.75
CA GLU A 519 34.13 15.24 20.02
C GLU A 519 32.62 15.53 19.94
N LYS A 520 32.20 16.68 20.46
CA LYS A 520 30.78 17.10 20.41
C LYS A 520 30.42 17.51 19.01
N VAL A 521 31.27 18.29 18.32
CA VAL A 521 31.03 18.71 16.94
C VAL A 521 30.90 17.51 15.99
N GLU A 522 31.69 16.45 16.17
CA GLU A 522 31.61 15.21 15.38
C GLU A 522 30.33 14.40 15.65
N ALA A 523 29.73 14.55 16.84
CA ALA A 523 28.46 13.90 17.18
C ALA A 523 27.25 14.49 16.41
N VAL A 524 27.41 15.66 15.77
CA VAL A 524 26.34 16.32 15.01
C VAL A 524 25.91 15.48 13.80
N LYS A 525 24.60 15.22 13.69
CA LYS A 525 24.00 14.47 12.58
C LYS A 525 22.97 15.30 11.83
N GLY A 526 22.51 14.79 10.68
CA GLY A 526 21.40 15.36 9.92
C GLY A 526 21.64 16.71 9.22
N LEU A 527 22.81 17.35 9.38
CA LEU A 527 23.15 18.69 8.87
C LEU A 527 22.52 19.09 7.51
N THR A 528 21.57 20.03 7.53
CA THR A 528 20.80 20.47 6.34
C THR A 528 20.52 21.98 6.40
N LEU A 529 20.51 22.66 5.24
CA LEU A 529 20.17 24.09 5.16
C LEU A 529 18.65 24.30 5.19
N THR A 530 18.24 25.39 5.83
CA THR A 530 16.89 25.96 5.65
C THR A 530 16.70 26.39 4.20
N ALA A 531 15.46 26.36 3.71
CA ALA A 531 15.13 26.73 2.32
C ALA A 531 15.50 28.17 1.98
N GLU A 532 15.46 29.08 2.97
CA GLU A 532 15.84 30.49 2.84
C GLU A 532 17.36 30.70 2.86
N GLY A 533 18.14 29.68 3.25
CA GLY A 533 19.59 29.78 3.39
C GLY A 533 20.06 30.66 4.55
N SER A 534 19.17 31.03 5.48
CA SER A 534 19.47 31.87 6.65
C SER A 534 19.98 31.08 7.87
N GLY A 535 19.74 29.77 7.89
CA GLY A 535 20.12 28.89 9.00
C GLY A 535 20.44 27.45 8.60
N VAL A 536 21.11 26.73 9.50
CA VAL A 536 21.43 25.29 9.38
C VAL A 536 20.70 24.52 10.48
N VAL A 537 20.03 23.43 10.11
CA VAL A 537 19.35 22.51 11.02
C VAL A 537 20.17 21.24 11.17
N PHE A 538 20.33 20.77 12.40
CA PHE A 538 21.09 19.55 12.70
C PHE A 538 20.65 18.89 14.00
N ASP A 539 21.06 17.64 14.20
CA ASP A 539 20.74 16.84 15.38
C ASP A 539 21.93 16.66 16.29
N VAL A 540 21.69 16.72 17.60
CA VAL A 540 22.68 16.46 18.66
C VAL A 540 22.14 15.44 19.66
N PRO A 541 23.02 14.68 20.35
CA PRO A 541 22.60 13.83 21.46
C PRO A 541 21.87 14.64 22.54
N ALA A 542 20.75 14.11 23.04
CA ALA A 542 19.89 14.78 24.02
C ALA A 542 20.60 15.00 25.37
N GLU A 543 21.55 14.14 25.72
CA GLU A 543 22.42 14.25 26.90
C GLU A 543 23.40 15.43 26.80
N ASP A 544 23.75 15.84 25.58
CA ASP A 544 24.71 16.91 25.35
C ASP A 544 24.06 18.28 25.16
N LEU A 545 22.72 18.34 25.09
CA LEU A 545 21.97 19.54 24.73
C LEU A 545 22.37 20.79 25.53
N ASP A 546 22.54 20.64 26.84
CA ASP A 546 22.89 21.76 27.73
C ASP A 546 24.28 22.32 27.41
N THR A 547 25.21 21.46 26.96
CA THR A 547 26.55 21.88 26.53
C THR A 547 26.48 22.72 25.25
N TYR A 548 25.63 22.32 24.30
CA TYR A 548 25.41 23.09 23.07
C TYR A 548 24.77 24.45 23.36
N LEU A 549 23.74 24.49 24.22
CA LEU A 549 23.03 25.73 24.56
C LEU A 549 23.88 26.68 25.40
N ALA A 550 24.69 26.19 26.34
CA ALA A 550 25.63 27.01 27.11
C ALA A 550 26.77 27.57 26.24
N GLY A 551 27.14 26.87 25.17
CA GLY A 551 28.15 27.31 24.22
C GLY A 551 27.78 28.58 23.44
N LYS A 552 26.49 28.88 23.28
CA LYS A 552 26.00 30.06 22.52
C LYS A 552 26.50 31.38 23.11
N ASP A 553 26.63 31.46 24.44
CA ASP A 553 26.99 32.70 25.14
C ASP A 553 28.46 33.09 24.92
N LYS A 554 29.26 32.16 24.37
CA LYS A 554 30.68 32.37 24.05
C LYS A 554 30.91 32.90 22.63
N ALA A 555 29.87 32.94 21.78
CA ALA A 555 30.00 33.33 20.38
C ALA A 555 29.02 34.47 20.02
N SER A 556 29.53 35.70 19.98
CA SER A 556 28.76 36.86 19.53
C SER A 556 28.22 36.65 18.11
N SER A 557 26.92 36.88 17.90
CA SER A 557 26.19 36.73 16.62
C SER A 557 25.75 35.32 16.23
N VAL A 558 25.86 34.31 17.11
CA VAL A 558 25.33 32.96 16.85
C VAL A 558 24.06 32.74 17.67
N ARG A 559 22.96 32.41 17.01
CA ARG A 559 21.72 31.97 17.65
C ARG A 559 21.59 30.45 17.51
N LEU A 560 21.44 29.77 18.64
CA LEU A 560 21.18 28.33 18.71
C LEU A 560 19.82 28.13 19.39
N GLU A 561 18.90 27.46 18.72
CA GLU A 561 17.53 27.26 19.23
C GLU A 561 17.09 25.81 19.07
N VAL A 562 16.39 25.28 20.08
CA VAL A 562 15.73 23.97 20.00
C VAL A 562 14.47 24.11 19.17
N LEU A 563 14.40 23.37 18.06
CA LEU A 563 13.22 23.40 17.21
C LEU A 563 12.08 22.58 17.81
N THR A 564 10.87 23.15 17.77
CA THR A 564 9.61 22.47 18.07
C THR A 564 8.90 21.99 16.80
N ALA A 565 9.19 22.62 15.66
CA ALA A 565 8.73 22.23 14.33
C ALA A 565 9.87 22.40 13.32
N LEU A 566 9.90 21.53 12.30
CA LEU A 566 10.89 21.60 11.23
C LEU A 566 10.55 22.76 10.26
N PRO A 567 11.46 23.71 10.02
CA PRO A 567 11.30 24.68 8.95
C PRO A 567 11.43 23.98 7.58
N ARG A 568 10.97 24.65 6.51
CA ARG A 568 11.22 24.16 5.15
C ARG A 568 12.72 24.05 4.92
N LEU A 569 13.16 22.88 4.49
CA LEU A 569 14.57 22.59 4.22
C LEU A 569 14.84 22.74 2.73
N GLN A 570 16.08 23.11 2.39
CA GLN A 570 16.52 23.16 1.00
C GLN A 570 16.55 21.73 0.43
N GLU A 571 15.77 21.48 -0.63
CA GLU A 571 15.87 20.22 -1.36
C GLU A 571 17.23 20.15 -2.06
N LYS A 572 17.97 19.06 -1.83
CA LYS A 572 19.14 18.77 -2.66
C LYS A 572 18.66 18.30 -4.02
N ASP A 573 18.70 19.20 -4.99
CA ASP A 573 18.45 18.89 -6.38
C ASP A 573 19.49 17.86 -6.86
N GLN A 574 19.07 16.61 -7.07
CA GLN A 574 19.94 15.56 -7.62
C GLN A 574 20.26 15.79 -9.10
N SER A 575 19.69 16.84 -9.70
CA SER A 575 19.84 17.25 -11.10
C SER A 575 21.13 18.03 -11.35
N ARG A 576 22.26 17.60 -10.80
CA ARG A 576 23.61 17.94 -11.28
C ARG A 576 24.56 16.88 -10.74
N GLY A 577 24.69 15.80 -11.49
CA GLY A 577 25.90 14.97 -11.49
C GLY A 577 27.08 15.86 -11.87
N GLY A 578 27.60 16.59 -10.89
CA GLY A 578 28.83 17.34 -10.98
C GLY A 578 29.95 16.34 -11.19
N ARG A 579 30.40 16.26 -12.43
CA ARG A 579 31.64 15.66 -12.88
C ARG A 579 32.81 16.36 -12.19
N PHE A 580 33.01 16.11 -10.90
CA PHE A 580 34.23 16.47 -10.19
C PHE A 580 35.26 15.41 -10.51
N GLY A 581 35.89 15.60 -11.67
CA GLY A 581 37.18 15.03 -11.98
C GLY A 581 38.19 15.54 -10.96
N SER A 582 38.66 14.62 -10.13
CA SER A 582 39.97 14.73 -9.50
C SER A 582 41.01 14.79 -10.62
N GLY A 583 41.79 15.87 -10.65
CA GLY A 583 42.93 16.00 -11.57
C GLY A 583 42.96 17.35 -12.28
N GLY A 584 43.32 18.40 -11.55
CA GLY A 584 43.83 19.60 -12.20
C GLY A 584 45.28 19.37 -12.66
N PRO A 585 45.65 19.82 -13.87
CA PRO A 585 47.01 20.25 -14.13
C PRO A 585 47.04 21.77 -14.20
N ARG A 586 47.90 22.36 -13.37
CA ARG A 586 48.29 23.77 -13.44
C ARG A 586 48.80 24.07 -14.86
N ARG A 587 48.23 25.11 -15.46
CA ARG A 587 48.74 25.73 -16.68
C ARG A 587 49.69 26.85 -16.29
N GLY A 588 50.94 26.73 -16.73
CA GLY A 588 51.96 27.78 -16.77
C GLY A 588 53.18 27.14 -17.41
N GLY A 589 53.74 27.62 -18.50
CA GLY A 589 53.49 28.75 -19.38
C GLY A 589 54.66 28.75 -20.37
N PHE A 590 54.44 29.24 -21.60
CA PHE A 590 55.46 29.51 -22.63
C PHE A 590 56.27 28.27 -23.10
N GLY A 591 56.60 28.05 -24.36
CA GLY A 591 56.46 28.80 -25.59
C GLY A 591 57.31 28.07 -26.64
N ASP A 592 56.78 28.06 -27.85
CA ASP A 592 57.53 28.09 -29.11
C ASP A 592 58.21 26.82 -29.68
N ARG A 593 58.10 26.76 -31.01
CA ARG A 593 58.81 25.97 -32.05
C ARG A 593 58.29 24.56 -32.34
N SER A 594 57.58 24.30 -33.45
CA SER A 594 57.90 24.49 -34.88
C SER A 594 58.52 23.23 -35.51
N VAL A 595 57.76 22.67 -36.46
CA VAL A 595 58.15 22.01 -37.72
C VAL A 595 58.82 20.63 -37.67
N GLY A 596 58.26 19.70 -38.46
CA GLY A 596 59.02 18.54 -38.95
C GLY A 596 58.20 17.36 -39.46
N SER A 597 57.58 17.50 -40.64
CA SER A 597 57.07 16.38 -41.44
C SER A 597 58.21 15.48 -41.93
N ARG A 598 58.02 14.14 -41.96
CA ARG A 598 58.13 13.23 -43.14
C ARG A 598 58.59 11.79 -42.83
N PHE A 599 57.80 10.86 -43.40
CA PHE A 599 58.15 9.64 -44.15
C PHE A 599 58.61 8.30 -43.50
N LEU A 600 57.81 7.27 -43.83
CA LEU A 600 58.10 5.93 -44.43
C LEU A 600 58.62 4.71 -43.63
N GLY A 601 57.90 3.60 -43.86
CA GLY A 601 58.32 2.18 -43.76
C GLY A 601 57.82 1.47 -42.49
N GLY A 602 57.18 0.30 -42.47
CA GLY A 602 56.83 -0.70 -43.47
C GLY A 602 56.79 -2.10 -42.80
N ARG A 603 55.71 -2.86 -43.08
CA ARG A 603 55.62 -4.33 -43.21
C ARG A 603 55.33 -5.26 -41.99
N GLY A 604 54.28 -6.08 -42.19
CA GLY A 604 54.08 -7.46 -41.69
C GLY A 604 53.27 -7.58 -40.38
N GLY A 605 52.30 -8.47 -40.19
CA GLY A 605 51.75 -9.60 -40.94
C GLY A 605 50.73 -10.32 -40.04
N SER A 606 49.72 -10.93 -40.66
CA SER A 606 48.51 -11.56 -40.08
C SER A 606 48.72 -12.69 -39.07
N GLY A 607 47.79 -12.86 -38.11
CA GLY A 607 47.63 -14.06 -37.28
C GLY A 607 46.19 -14.21 -36.75
N ARG A 608 45.59 -15.39 -36.98
CA ARG A 608 44.17 -15.74 -36.86
C ARG A 608 43.72 -16.14 -35.44
N ASN A 609 42.40 -16.00 -35.25
CA ASN A 609 41.48 -16.68 -34.31
C ASN A 609 41.93 -18.02 -33.71
N VAL A 610 41.64 -18.19 -32.41
CA VAL A 610 41.41 -19.51 -31.80
C VAL A 610 40.20 -19.44 -30.86
N ARG A 611 39.19 -20.28 -31.15
CA ARG A 611 38.13 -20.73 -30.23
C ARG A 611 38.70 -21.88 -29.38
N PHE A 612 38.32 -21.98 -28.11
CA PHE A 612 38.46 -23.22 -27.35
C PHE A 612 37.12 -23.65 -26.75
N SER A 613 36.79 -24.91 -27.04
CA SER A 613 35.68 -25.68 -26.52
C SER A 613 36.15 -26.56 -25.35
N SER A 614 35.15 -26.85 -24.51
CA SER A 614 34.90 -27.94 -23.58
C SER A 614 35.91 -29.06 -23.26
N ASP A 615 35.67 -29.59 -22.05
CA ASP A 615 35.86 -30.97 -21.57
C ASP A 615 37.01 -31.25 -20.61
N ARG A 616 36.63 -31.54 -19.36
CA ARG A 616 37.38 -32.38 -18.43
C ARG A 616 36.44 -33.31 -17.66
N PHE A 617 36.40 -34.56 -18.10
CA PHE A 617 36.26 -35.73 -17.25
C PHE A 617 37.53 -36.58 -17.43
N SER A 618 38.16 -37.00 -16.34
CA SER A 618 38.99 -38.19 -16.30
C SER A 618 39.12 -38.70 -14.86
N ASN A 619 39.41 -39.99 -14.78
CA ASN A 619 39.10 -40.94 -13.73
C ASN A 619 40.38 -41.44 -13.03
N ASN A 620 40.20 -42.20 -11.93
CA ASN A 620 41.11 -43.19 -11.31
C ASN A 620 42.31 -42.67 -10.47
N GLY A 621 42.69 -43.16 -9.28
CA GLY A 621 42.37 -44.30 -8.38
C GLY A 621 43.49 -44.32 -7.28
N GLY A 622 43.47 -44.99 -6.12
CA GLY A 622 42.55 -45.89 -5.43
C GLY A 622 43.07 -46.29 -4.02
N ILE A 623 42.48 -47.35 -3.47
CA ILE A 623 42.92 -48.27 -2.39
C ILE A 623 42.99 -47.75 -0.92
N GLY A 624 42.14 -48.34 -0.06
CA GLY A 624 42.32 -48.36 1.41
C GLY A 624 41.21 -49.10 2.13
N ARG A 625 41.50 -50.31 2.62
CA ARG A 625 40.60 -51.27 3.28
C ARG A 625 40.07 -50.78 4.65
N GLY A 626 38.84 -51.17 5.03
CA GLY A 626 38.35 -51.07 6.41
C GLY A 626 36.99 -51.73 6.61
N ARG A 627 36.93 -52.71 7.53
CA ARG A 627 35.84 -53.66 7.80
C ARG A 627 34.58 -53.03 8.44
N GLY A 628 33.41 -53.60 8.13
CA GLY A 628 32.59 -54.24 9.16
C GLY A 628 31.23 -53.65 9.56
N ILE A 629 30.17 -54.41 9.24
CA ILE A 629 29.03 -54.80 10.10
C ILE A 629 27.72 -53.95 10.08
N ARG A 630 26.72 -54.59 9.43
CA ARG A 630 25.29 -54.83 9.76
C ARG A 630 24.29 -53.70 10.12
N SER A 631 23.18 -53.79 9.38
CA SER A 631 21.75 -53.69 9.77
C SER A 631 21.21 -52.32 10.23
N GLY A 632 20.03 -51.87 9.82
CA GLY A 632 18.92 -52.53 9.15
C GLY A 632 17.87 -51.53 8.65
N LYS A 633 17.03 -52.05 7.75
CA LYS A 633 15.84 -51.41 7.16
C LYS A 633 14.76 -51.10 8.20
N ARG A 634 13.75 -50.36 7.71
CA ARG A 634 12.29 -50.35 8.00
C ARG A 634 11.83 -49.15 8.85
N TRP A 635 10.82 -48.38 8.48
CA TRP A 635 9.84 -48.37 7.37
C TRP A 635 9.59 -46.91 6.94
#